data_AF-A0A080MIP4-F1
#
_entry.id   AF-A0A080MIP4-F1
#
_cell.length_a   1.000
_cell.length_b   1.000
_cell.length_c   1.000
_cell.angle_alpha   90.00
_cell.angle_beta   90.00
_cell.angle_gamma   90.00
#
_symmetry.space_group_name_H-M   'P 1'
#
loop_
_entity.id
_entity.type
_entity.pdbx_description
1 polymer ?
#
loop_
_entity_poly.entity_id
_entity_poly.type
_entity_poly.pdbx_seq_one_letter_code
_entity_poly.pdbx_strand_id
1 'polypeptide(L)'
;MLLHAFLHAFNGWLAQERTSIAEPYWRIEPDPLRRRADTNQILIGVGAWGSRQQAVEHPGVCLNNKGLAERFGVAADPSTVTEMVLNPPPELAAHWRAVWGKGTDLGRRLGELTLVIEDASPDSVLALLFWLAVMNGVPVESFGQPEVARWVAAVRRWELTGMVADNPHTSWAALLAALSHSHFAPLPSEKGRSYDFAGAWREALQFTTALLLQDIAPEAVPEMWELEAYRRAAALLRNEEQNYLRSLPRSTCLQLLVPMAGPEPRKDVLVDAYLTVETWPSGARKLFARLDRSHSPTQQGFAVMGVYRPDPRMAGAGDDMVVSVNPLTGINLLDLWRELERLENERWADQRPTGNARPIASYPAGTGYTQPWWDDHGRHTLLAAPRRLPDGRLGSRLTWPDVVNALWRVYSPLRRLRVEDALHAGSPIPIEACARKAYRHDDGDGTTKFLLGMRWLPNAALSGALFDLPSVQRYLAALIARQDEQQPIKVEDLPVPDEFNVLPLHGGFAILHDQGVLVFDDWRTERLRLPQLAEEFERVFQTLGTGRDVARALDALFEERTSGRKPRPTAAVLGDLATLRSRLTEAGYQYQPGSHWADVRAFRAALETRWCVGDAIKNLHTRVSQLEDAIRTASTLETQRLTYILSTIGLPFVISNSLTGFLKPWLVGSQLPPGPREVWAPTLFYFGVALILIALIHIALKRWLLSARKRRQKVARSA
;
A
#
# COMPACT_ATOMS: atom_id res chain seq x y z
N MET A 1 -23.19 18.83 44.87
CA MET A 1 -24.47 19.59 44.84
C MET A 1 -24.37 20.91 44.06
N LEU A 2 -23.40 21.79 44.32
CA LEU A 2 -23.31 23.09 43.62
C LEU A 2 -22.98 22.98 42.12
N LEU A 3 -22.07 22.07 41.73
CA LEU A 3 -21.78 21.82 40.31
C LEU A 3 -22.99 21.29 39.54
N HIS A 4 -23.73 20.34 40.12
CA HIS A 4 -24.92 19.75 39.50
C HIS A 4 -26.04 20.79 39.32
N ALA A 5 -26.23 21.68 40.31
CA ALA A 5 -27.17 22.81 40.19
C ALA A 5 -26.77 23.78 39.06
N PHE A 6 -25.48 24.10 38.94
CA PHE A 6 -24.96 24.89 37.81
C PHE A 6 -25.22 24.19 36.48
N LEU A 7 -24.90 22.89 36.36
CA LEU A 7 -25.10 22.13 35.12
C LEU A 7 -26.57 22.07 34.71
N HIS A 8 -27.51 21.95 35.65
CA HIS A 8 -28.95 22.03 35.35
C HIS A 8 -29.35 23.41 34.81
N ALA A 9 -28.88 24.50 35.43
CA ALA A 9 -29.16 25.85 34.98
C ALA A 9 -28.57 26.11 33.59
N PHE A 10 -27.33 25.68 33.37
CA PHE A 10 -26.64 25.79 32.08
C PHE A 10 -27.32 24.97 30.98
N ASN A 11 -27.72 23.73 31.27
CA ASN A 11 -28.47 22.89 30.34
C ASN A 11 -29.84 23.48 29.98
N GLY A 12 -30.52 24.08 30.96
CA GLY A 12 -31.78 24.81 30.73
C GLY A 12 -31.60 25.99 29.78
N TRP A 13 -30.51 26.75 29.94
CA TRP A 13 -30.16 27.85 29.04
C TRP A 13 -29.82 27.36 27.61
N LEU A 14 -29.00 26.30 27.48
CA LEU A 14 -28.69 25.67 26.17
C LEU A 14 -29.95 25.18 25.44
N ALA A 15 -30.97 24.71 26.17
CA ALA A 15 -32.23 24.25 25.60
C ALA A 15 -33.14 25.42 25.14
N GLN A 16 -33.10 26.57 25.82
CA GLN A 16 -33.83 27.78 25.43
C GLN A 16 -33.29 28.40 24.12
N GLU A 17 -31.98 28.27 23.86
CA GLU A 17 -31.36 28.69 22.60
C GLU A 17 -31.94 27.95 21.38
N ARG A 18 -32.48 26.73 21.56
CA ARG A 18 -33.08 25.92 20.48
C ARG A 18 -34.48 26.36 20.07
N THR A 19 -35.22 27.06 20.93
CA THR A 19 -36.67 27.31 20.75
C THR A 19 -37.03 28.76 20.46
N SER A 20 -36.12 29.72 20.66
CA SER A 20 -36.37 31.15 20.41
C SER A 20 -35.93 31.58 19.01
N ILE A 21 -36.85 32.20 18.25
CA ILE A 21 -36.59 32.86 16.96
C ILE A 21 -36.06 34.31 17.18
N ALA A 22 -36.14 34.84 18.40
CA ALA A 22 -35.80 36.23 18.74
C ALA A 22 -34.88 36.30 19.98
N GLU A 23 -33.56 36.42 19.73
CA GLU A 23 -32.44 36.75 20.65
C GLU A 23 -32.03 35.76 21.78
N PRO A 24 -30.72 35.71 22.15
CA PRO A 24 -29.49 35.87 21.37
C PRO A 24 -28.82 34.52 21.12
N TYR A 25 -28.42 34.26 19.87
CA TYR A 25 -27.49 33.17 19.56
C TYR A 25 -26.13 33.45 20.22
N TRP A 26 -25.51 32.43 20.81
CA TRP A 26 -24.12 32.54 21.22
C TRP A 26 -23.24 32.89 20.03
N ARG A 27 -22.47 33.98 20.17
CA ARG A 27 -21.58 34.45 19.11
C ARG A 27 -20.28 33.66 19.19
N ILE A 28 -19.97 32.91 18.14
CA ILE A 28 -18.73 32.15 18.03
C ILE A 28 -17.97 32.64 16.80
N GLU A 29 -16.72 33.06 17.01
CA GLU A 29 -15.83 33.61 16.00
C GLU A 29 -14.56 32.75 15.91
N PRO A 30 -14.29 32.08 14.76
CA PRO A 30 -13.02 31.38 14.57
C PRO A 30 -11.92 32.38 14.20
N ASP A 31 -10.97 32.57 15.12
CA ASP A 31 -9.79 33.41 14.87
C ASP A 31 -8.57 32.83 15.62
N PRO A 32 -7.89 31.82 15.04
CA PRO A 32 -6.72 31.19 15.67
C PRO A 32 -5.51 32.14 15.77
N LEU A 33 -5.56 33.29 15.08
CA LEU A 33 -4.50 34.30 15.13
C LEU A 33 -4.79 35.40 16.16
N ARG A 34 -5.98 35.40 16.79
CA ARG A 34 -6.33 36.37 17.81
C ARG A 34 -5.36 36.27 18.98
N ARG A 35 -4.70 37.40 19.27
CA ARG A 35 -3.73 37.50 20.38
C ARG A 35 -4.33 38.09 21.65
N ARG A 36 -5.32 38.98 21.51
CA ARG A 36 -5.87 39.79 22.61
C ARG A 36 -7.40 39.67 22.67
N ALA A 37 -7.95 39.66 23.88
CA ALA A 37 -9.39 39.56 24.13
C ALA A 37 -10.01 40.93 24.34
N ASP A 38 -11.04 41.29 23.58
CA ASP A 38 -11.85 42.50 23.80
C ASP A 38 -12.82 42.31 24.98
N THR A 39 -13.42 43.40 25.49
CA THR A 39 -14.20 43.42 26.76
C THR A 39 -15.32 42.38 26.87
N ASN A 40 -15.93 41.98 25.75
CA ASN A 40 -17.00 40.97 25.70
C ASN A 40 -16.56 39.68 25.01
N GLN A 41 -15.25 39.41 24.96
CA GLN A 41 -14.71 38.19 24.35
C GLN A 41 -14.16 37.23 25.40
N ILE A 42 -14.35 35.95 25.12
CA ILE A 42 -13.64 34.85 25.76
C ILE A 42 -12.81 34.16 24.68
N LEU A 43 -11.49 34.28 24.77
CA LEU A 43 -10.56 33.54 23.93
C LEU A 43 -10.36 32.15 24.55
N ILE A 44 -10.48 31.08 23.77
CA ILE A 44 -10.31 29.70 24.25
C ILE A 44 -9.32 28.97 23.34
N GLY A 45 -8.23 28.45 23.93
CA GLY A 45 -7.14 27.82 23.18
C GLY A 45 -6.29 28.80 22.35
N VAL A 46 -6.72 30.07 22.26
CA VAL A 46 -6.09 31.16 21.52
C VAL A 46 -5.73 32.32 22.45
N GLY A 47 -4.98 33.29 21.94
CA GLY A 47 -4.43 34.40 22.73
C GLY A 47 -2.94 34.27 23.00
N ALA A 48 -2.31 35.33 23.48
CA ALA A 48 -0.91 35.32 23.88
C ALA A 48 -0.73 36.13 25.16
N TRP A 49 0.18 35.67 26.02
CA TRP A 49 0.60 36.44 27.18
C TRP A 49 1.86 37.22 26.84
N GLY A 50 1.87 38.51 27.15
CA GLY A 50 3.05 39.35 27.09
C GLY A 50 4.04 39.06 28.22
N SER A 51 5.17 39.77 28.22
CA SER A 51 6.19 39.69 29.27
C SER A 51 5.64 40.12 30.64
N ARG A 52 6.26 39.70 31.74
CA ARG A 52 5.85 40.05 33.11
C ARG A 52 5.73 41.57 33.38
N GLN A 53 6.47 42.39 32.63
CA GLN A 53 6.53 43.85 32.81
C GLN A 53 5.35 44.59 32.16
N GLN A 54 4.56 43.93 31.31
CA GLN A 54 3.40 44.53 30.63
C GLN A 54 2.14 44.44 31.51
N ALA A 55 1.11 45.24 31.24
CA ALA A 55 -0.20 45.06 31.89
C ALA A 55 -0.85 43.74 31.44
N VAL A 56 -1.80 43.18 32.20
CA VAL A 56 -2.59 42.03 31.73
C VAL A 56 -3.27 42.45 30.44
N GLU A 57 -2.86 41.86 29.33
CA GLU A 57 -3.16 42.40 28.01
C GLU A 57 -4.64 42.24 27.63
N HIS A 58 -5.47 41.53 28.39
CA HIS A 58 -6.82 41.16 27.97
C HIS A 58 -7.92 41.99 28.68
N PRO A 59 -8.58 42.94 28.01
CA PRO A 59 -9.84 43.53 28.48
C PRO A 59 -10.94 42.50 28.79
N GLY A 60 -11.01 41.42 28.00
CA GLY A 60 -11.91 40.30 28.21
C GLY A 60 -11.26 39.12 28.96
N VAL A 61 -11.70 37.91 28.62
CA VAL A 61 -11.20 36.65 29.21
C VAL A 61 -10.30 35.94 28.20
N CYS A 62 -9.18 35.41 28.67
CA CYS A 62 -8.28 34.56 27.89
C CYS A 62 -8.05 33.24 28.63
N LEU A 63 -8.45 32.14 27.99
CA LEU A 63 -8.30 30.77 28.44
C LEU A 63 -7.24 30.08 27.57
N ASN A 64 -5.97 30.42 27.80
CA ASN A 64 -4.82 29.83 27.13
C ASN A 64 -3.74 29.49 28.16
N ASN A 65 -3.36 28.22 28.26
CA ASN A 65 -2.38 27.72 29.22
C ASN A 65 -0.91 28.00 28.82
N LYS A 66 -0.63 28.37 27.56
CA LYS A 66 0.74 28.55 27.04
C LYS A 66 1.28 29.94 27.33
N GLY A 67 2.45 30.05 27.98
CA GLY A 67 3.12 31.33 28.31
C GLY A 67 2.79 31.90 29.69
N LEU A 68 2.11 31.14 30.55
CA LEU A 68 1.78 31.56 31.91
C LEU A 68 3.00 31.61 32.83
N ALA A 69 3.93 30.67 32.69
CA ALA A 69 5.14 30.57 33.50
C ALA A 69 5.95 31.86 33.43
N GLU A 70 6.19 32.34 32.21
CA GLU A 70 6.90 33.60 31.97
C GLU A 70 6.10 34.81 32.47
N ARG A 71 4.80 34.86 32.17
CA ARG A 71 3.94 36.00 32.49
C ARG A 71 3.73 36.20 33.99
N PHE A 72 3.37 35.13 34.70
CA PHE A 72 2.93 35.18 36.09
C PHE A 72 3.96 34.62 37.09
N GLY A 73 5.13 34.15 36.60
CA GLY A 73 6.18 33.60 37.45
C GLY A 73 5.82 32.27 38.10
N VAL A 74 4.93 31.50 37.47
CA VAL A 74 4.62 30.12 37.91
C VAL A 74 5.69 29.15 37.40
N ALA A 75 5.88 28.03 38.11
CA ALA A 75 7.01 27.12 37.86
C ALA A 75 7.03 26.52 36.43
N ALA A 76 5.85 26.23 35.88
CA ALA A 76 5.67 25.72 34.53
C ALA A 76 4.25 26.02 34.04
N ASP A 77 4.06 26.02 32.72
CA ASP A 77 2.75 26.10 32.11
C ASP A 77 1.91 24.86 32.46
N PRO A 78 0.60 25.01 32.77
CA PRO A 78 -0.30 23.87 32.93
C PRO A 78 -0.36 23.02 31.65
N SER A 79 -0.56 21.70 31.79
CA SER A 79 -0.59 20.80 30.63
C SER A 79 -1.85 20.98 29.77
N THR A 80 -2.92 21.52 30.37
CA THR A 80 -4.23 21.71 29.74
C THR A 80 -4.83 23.07 30.13
N VAL A 81 -5.75 23.60 29.33
CA VAL A 81 -6.56 24.78 29.65
C VAL A 81 -7.47 24.49 30.84
N THR A 82 -8.01 23.27 30.93
CA THR A 82 -8.85 22.85 32.06
C THR A 82 -8.10 22.91 33.39
N GLU A 83 -6.86 22.42 33.46
CA GLU A 83 -6.02 22.53 34.67
C GLU A 83 -5.74 23.99 35.04
N MET A 84 -5.46 24.85 34.04
CA MET A 84 -5.26 26.28 34.24
C MET A 84 -6.51 26.95 34.84
N VAL A 85 -7.69 26.62 34.35
CA VAL A 85 -8.96 27.17 34.83
C VAL A 85 -9.24 26.80 36.28
N LEU A 86 -8.90 25.57 36.68
CA LEU A 86 -9.10 25.09 38.05
C LEU A 86 -8.04 25.61 39.02
N ASN A 87 -6.83 25.91 38.56
CA ASN A 87 -5.77 26.47 39.39
C ASN A 87 -5.06 27.67 38.72
N PRO A 88 -5.77 28.79 38.51
CA PRO A 88 -5.20 29.95 37.83
C PRO A 88 -4.25 30.73 38.75
N PRO A 89 -3.27 31.47 38.19
CA PRO A 89 -2.54 32.48 38.94
C PRO A 89 -3.50 33.45 39.66
N PRO A 90 -3.22 33.88 40.91
CA PRO A 90 -4.15 34.71 41.69
C PRO A 90 -4.58 36.00 40.99
N GLU A 91 -3.66 36.65 40.29
CA GLU A 91 -3.92 37.86 39.50
C GLU A 91 -4.90 37.59 38.35
N LEU A 92 -4.73 36.46 37.66
CA LEU A 92 -5.59 36.05 36.56
C LEU A 92 -6.99 35.69 37.08
N ALA A 93 -7.07 35.00 38.22
CA ALA A 93 -8.33 34.69 38.88
C ALA A 93 -9.09 35.97 39.29
N ALA A 94 -8.39 36.96 39.83
CA ALA A 94 -8.96 38.25 40.19
C ALA A 94 -9.47 39.01 38.96
N HIS A 95 -8.70 38.99 37.86
CA HIS A 95 -9.09 39.57 36.58
C HIS A 95 -10.36 38.94 36.02
N TRP A 96 -10.44 37.61 35.96
CA TRP A 96 -11.64 36.92 35.46
C TRP A 96 -12.88 37.26 36.29
N ARG A 97 -12.78 37.31 37.62
CA ARG A 97 -13.90 37.72 38.49
C ARG A 97 -14.31 39.18 38.26
N ALA A 98 -13.36 40.07 38.02
CA ALA A 98 -13.64 41.47 37.72
C ALA A 98 -14.38 41.63 36.38
N VAL A 99 -13.96 40.90 35.34
CA VAL A 99 -14.59 40.91 34.00
C VAL A 99 -15.96 40.22 33.99
N TRP A 100 -16.14 39.14 34.77
CA TRP A 100 -17.42 38.43 34.86
C TRP A 100 -18.50 39.26 35.59
N GLY A 101 -18.10 40.01 36.62
CA GLY A 101 -18.99 40.81 37.45
C GLY A 101 -19.62 40.00 38.59
N LYS A 102 -19.93 40.66 39.71
CA LYS A 102 -20.58 40.03 40.86
C LYS A 102 -22.09 39.94 40.64
N GLY A 103 -22.66 38.75 40.88
CA GLY A 103 -24.11 38.54 40.87
C GLY A 103 -24.75 38.60 39.48
N THR A 104 -23.95 38.45 38.42
CA THR A 104 -24.43 38.45 37.04
C THR A 104 -25.25 37.18 36.77
N ASP A 105 -26.45 37.33 36.22
CA ASP A 105 -27.24 36.20 35.73
C ASP A 105 -26.51 35.48 34.59
N LEU A 106 -26.35 34.16 34.71
CA LEU A 106 -25.60 33.33 33.77
C LEU A 106 -26.15 33.49 32.35
N GLY A 107 -27.46 33.34 32.16
CA GLY A 107 -28.08 33.35 30.82
C GLY A 107 -27.95 34.70 30.11
N ARG A 108 -28.15 35.79 30.85
CA ARG A 108 -27.94 37.14 30.34
C ARG A 108 -26.48 37.38 29.92
N ARG A 109 -25.53 37.03 30.79
CA ARG A 109 -24.10 37.29 30.51
C ARG A 109 -23.62 36.51 29.31
N LEU A 110 -24.05 35.26 29.21
CA LEU A 110 -23.78 34.38 28.09
C LEU A 110 -24.27 34.95 26.75
N GLY A 111 -25.43 35.63 26.71
CA GLY A 111 -25.92 36.29 25.50
C GLY A 111 -25.12 37.51 25.04
N GLU A 112 -24.33 38.12 25.93
CA GLU A 112 -23.52 39.31 25.66
C GLU A 112 -22.10 38.97 25.16
N LEU A 113 -21.66 37.72 25.35
CA LEU A 113 -20.29 37.29 25.11
C LEU A 113 -20.08 36.72 23.71
N THR A 114 -18.86 36.88 23.20
CA THR A 114 -18.36 36.25 21.97
C THR A 114 -17.24 35.29 22.31
N LEU A 115 -17.37 34.03 21.91
CA LEU A 115 -16.29 33.04 22.03
C LEU A 115 -15.38 33.16 20.82
N VAL A 116 -14.09 33.41 21.05
CA VAL A 116 -13.06 33.39 20.02
C VAL A 116 -12.23 32.12 20.18
N ILE A 117 -12.18 31.28 19.16
CA ILE A 117 -11.73 29.89 19.31
C ILE A 117 -10.78 29.47 18.18
N GLU A 118 -9.98 28.44 18.46
CA GLU A 118 -9.23 27.67 17.45
C GLU A 118 -10.06 26.48 16.94
N ASP A 119 -10.58 25.67 17.86
CA ASP A 119 -11.32 24.44 17.58
C ASP A 119 -12.38 24.15 18.67
N ALA A 120 -13.04 23.00 18.58
CA ALA A 120 -13.96 22.47 19.60
C ALA A 120 -13.36 21.21 20.27
N SER A 121 -12.13 21.32 20.78
CA SER A 121 -11.45 20.19 21.43
C SER A 121 -12.08 19.79 22.78
N PRO A 122 -11.87 18.54 23.25
CA PRO A 122 -12.27 18.12 24.60
C PRO A 122 -11.77 19.06 25.71
N ASP A 123 -10.53 19.53 25.65
CA ASP A 123 -9.98 20.47 26.65
C ASP A 123 -10.70 21.82 26.62
N SER A 124 -10.86 22.42 25.42
CA SER A 124 -11.52 23.72 25.26
C SER A 124 -12.96 23.72 25.78
N VAL A 125 -13.71 22.65 25.49
CA VAL A 125 -15.12 22.50 25.89
C VAL A 125 -15.24 22.31 27.40
N LEU A 126 -14.42 21.44 28.00
CA LEU A 126 -14.44 21.20 29.44
C LEU A 126 -13.95 22.42 30.23
N ALA A 127 -12.89 23.08 29.74
CA ALA A 127 -12.34 24.29 30.35
C ALA A 127 -13.37 25.42 30.41
N LEU A 128 -14.13 25.65 29.33
CA LEU A 128 -15.20 26.65 29.34
C LEU A 128 -16.29 26.32 30.37
N LEU A 129 -16.75 25.07 30.40
CA LEU A 129 -17.76 24.62 31.37
C LEU A 129 -17.30 24.82 32.81
N PHE A 130 -16.07 24.42 33.12
CA PHE A 130 -15.51 24.54 34.47
C PHE A 130 -15.26 26.00 34.83
N TRP A 131 -14.79 26.82 33.89
CA TRP A 131 -14.59 28.25 34.12
C TRP A 131 -15.91 28.95 34.43
N LEU A 132 -16.96 28.68 33.64
CA LEU A 132 -18.30 29.20 33.89
C LEU A 132 -18.82 28.76 35.25
N ALA A 133 -18.65 27.49 35.62
CA ALA A 133 -19.07 26.99 36.93
C ALA A 133 -18.37 27.73 38.10
N VAL A 134 -17.06 27.92 38.01
CA VAL A 134 -16.28 28.64 39.03
C VAL A 134 -16.69 30.11 39.11
N MET A 135 -16.91 30.77 37.97
CA MET A 135 -17.38 32.16 37.94
C MET A 135 -18.81 32.33 38.50
N ASN A 136 -19.61 31.26 38.49
CA ASN A 136 -20.97 31.22 39.03
C ASN A 136 -21.03 30.59 40.45
N GLY A 137 -19.91 30.58 41.17
CA GLY A 137 -19.89 30.27 42.60
C GLY A 137 -19.71 28.79 42.95
N VAL A 138 -19.39 27.93 41.99
CA VAL A 138 -18.97 26.55 42.29
C VAL A 138 -17.55 26.57 42.88
N PRO A 139 -17.33 26.07 44.11
CA PRO A 139 -15.98 26.02 44.71
C PRO A 139 -15.07 25.08 43.93
N VAL A 140 -13.80 25.47 43.76
CA VAL A 140 -12.77 24.70 43.02
C VAL A 140 -12.57 23.30 43.62
N GLU A 141 -12.74 23.16 44.92
CA GLU A 141 -12.63 21.89 45.66
C GLU A 141 -13.65 20.86 45.16
N SER A 142 -14.77 21.30 44.59
CA SER A 142 -15.80 20.42 44.00
C SER A 142 -15.26 19.62 42.82
N PHE A 143 -14.24 20.12 42.12
CA PHE A 143 -13.63 19.46 40.96
C PHE A 143 -12.59 18.41 41.36
N GLY A 144 -12.16 18.40 42.63
CA GLY A 144 -11.29 17.37 43.20
C GLY A 144 -12.01 16.06 43.56
N GLN A 145 -13.35 16.03 43.47
CA GLN A 145 -14.14 14.83 43.72
C GLN A 145 -13.83 13.75 42.66
N PRO A 146 -13.75 12.45 43.03
CA PRO A 146 -13.37 11.38 42.10
C PRO A 146 -14.22 11.31 40.82
N GLU A 147 -15.49 11.69 40.89
CA GLU A 147 -16.42 11.74 39.75
C GLU A 147 -16.04 12.81 38.72
N VAL A 148 -15.45 13.92 39.16
CA VAL A 148 -15.08 15.06 38.31
C VAL A 148 -13.60 15.04 37.95
N ALA A 149 -12.73 14.64 38.88
CA ALA A 149 -11.28 14.55 38.66
C ALA A 149 -10.90 13.60 37.51
N ARG A 150 -11.69 12.55 37.26
CA ARG A 150 -11.52 11.66 36.10
C ARG A 150 -11.69 12.36 34.75
N TRP A 151 -12.48 13.43 34.67
CA TRP A 151 -12.64 14.23 33.45
C TRP A 151 -11.40 15.05 33.14
N VAL A 152 -10.81 15.66 34.18
CA VAL A 152 -9.51 16.36 34.06
C VAL A 152 -8.42 15.38 33.63
N ALA A 153 -8.41 14.16 34.20
CA ALA A 153 -7.47 13.11 33.80
C ALA A 153 -7.66 12.66 32.34
N ALA A 154 -8.91 12.52 31.87
CA ALA A 154 -9.23 12.17 30.49
C ALA A 154 -8.76 13.25 29.50
N VAL A 155 -9.03 14.52 29.80
CA VAL A 155 -8.53 15.65 29.00
C VAL A 155 -7.00 15.69 28.99
N ARG A 156 -6.37 15.53 30.16
CA ARG A 156 -4.90 15.50 30.26
C ARG A 156 -4.30 14.37 29.42
N ARG A 157 -4.90 13.18 29.43
CA ARG A 157 -4.49 12.07 28.57
C ARG A 157 -4.62 12.45 27.10
N TRP A 158 -5.76 13.01 26.71
CA TRP A 158 -6.02 13.43 25.33
C TRP A 158 -4.99 14.47 24.85
N GLU A 159 -4.73 15.52 25.61
CA GLU A 159 -3.79 16.59 25.23
C GLU A 159 -2.33 16.13 25.21
N LEU A 160 -1.90 15.35 26.21
CA LEU A 160 -0.50 14.91 26.29
C LEU A 160 -0.15 13.78 25.33
N THR A 161 -1.12 12.92 25.00
CA THR A 161 -0.84 11.66 24.28
C THR A 161 -1.62 11.53 22.97
N GLY A 162 -2.69 12.30 22.78
CA GLY A 162 -3.64 12.12 21.68
C GLY A 162 -4.30 10.73 21.68
N MET A 163 -4.34 10.06 22.85
CA MET A 163 -4.91 8.72 23.06
C MET A 163 -6.07 8.77 24.06
N VAL A 164 -6.88 7.72 24.03
CA VAL A 164 -7.91 7.40 25.04
C VAL A 164 -7.42 6.23 25.89
N ALA A 165 -8.13 5.90 26.98
CA ALA A 165 -7.71 4.81 27.86
C ALA A 165 -7.71 3.44 27.15
N ASP A 166 -8.87 3.00 26.67
CA ASP A 166 -9.04 1.66 26.09
C ASP A 166 -9.84 1.71 24.78
N ASN A 167 -11.17 1.87 24.87
CA ASN A 167 -12.06 1.77 23.72
C ASN A 167 -12.46 3.16 23.21
N PRO A 168 -12.11 3.55 21.97
CA PRO A 168 -12.55 4.81 21.37
C PRO A 168 -14.08 4.97 21.39
N HIS A 169 -14.85 3.90 21.20
CA HIS A 169 -16.30 3.96 21.10
C HIS A 169 -17.02 4.29 22.42
N THR A 170 -16.35 4.12 23.56
CA THR A 170 -16.89 4.47 24.88
C THR A 170 -16.20 5.70 25.49
N SER A 171 -15.21 6.27 24.79
CA SER A 171 -14.48 7.43 25.29
C SER A 171 -15.16 8.72 24.84
N TRP A 172 -15.54 9.57 25.79
CA TRP A 172 -16.08 10.89 25.54
C TRP A 172 -15.14 11.73 24.68
N ALA A 173 -13.82 11.69 24.91
CA ALA A 173 -12.88 12.48 24.12
C ALA A 173 -12.88 12.08 22.63
N ALA A 174 -12.96 10.78 22.33
CA ALA A 174 -13.05 10.28 20.96
C ALA A 174 -14.41 10.59 20.32
N LEU A 175 -15.51 10.38 21.06
CA LEU A 175 -16.86 10.70 20.60
C LEU A 175 -17.02 12.20 20.32
N LEU A 176 -16.53 13.06 21.21
CA LEU A 176 -16.57 14.52 21.07
C LEU A 176 -15.70 14.99 19.91
N ALA A 177 -14.51 14.39 19.71
CA ALA A 177 -13.65 14.72 18.57
C ALA A 177 -14.34 14.38 17.24
N ALA A 178 -14.96 13.20 17.14
CA ALA A 178 -15.74 12.80 15.95
C ALA A 178 -16.96 13.71 15.72
N LEU A 179 -17.67 14.08 16.80
CA LEU A 179 -18.81 15.00 16.75
C LEU A 179 -18.39 16.39 16.24
N SER A 180 -17.31 16.93 16.80
CA SER A 180 -16.79 18.25 16.43
C SER A 180 -16.34 18.27 14.98
N HIS A 181 -15.66 17.23 14.50
CA HIS A 181 -15.24 17.14 13.09
C HIS A 181 -16.42 16.97 12.12
N SER A 182 -17.60 16.57 12.59
CA SER A 182 -18.78 16.43 11.74
C SER A 182 -19.32 17.75 11.16
N HIS A 183 -18.87 18.88 11.72
CA HIS A 183 -19.26 20.21 11.30
C HIS A 183 -18.31 20.81 10.26
N PHE A 184 -17.30 20.05 9.79
CA PHE A 184 -16.57 20.39 8.57
C PHE A 184 -17.50 20.25 7.37
N ALA A 185 -17.73 21.33 6.62
CA ALA A 185 -18.56 21.25 5.44
C ALA A 185 -17.90 20.35 4.37
N PRO A 186 -18.69 19.46 3.74
CA PRO A 186 -18.22 18.61 2.66
C PRO A 186 -18.00 19.39 1.34
N LEU A 187 -18.50 20.62 1.23
CA LEU A 187 -18.31 21.47 0.07
C LEU A 187 -17.21 22.51 0.32
N PRO A 188 -16.15 22.51 -0.50
CA PRO A 188 -15.13 23.55 -0.44
C PRO A 188 -15.74 24.85 -0.97
N SER A 189 -15.78 25.88 -0.12
CA SER A 189 -16.04 27.25 -0.56
C SER A 189 -14.84 27.78 -1.35
N GLU A 190 -15.01 28.83 -2.14
CA GLU A 190 -13.91 29.55 -2.82
C GLU A 190 -12.83 30.06 -1.84
N LYS A 191 -13.13 30.09 -0.53
CA LYS A 191 -12.21 30.46 0.56
C LYS A 191 -11.68 29.26 1.39
N GLY A 192 -11.95 28.02 0.98
CA GLY A 192 -11.59 26.80 1.72
C GLY A 192 -12.79 26.09 2.36
N ARG A 193 -12.55 25.13 3.26
CA ARG A 193 -13.62 24.42 4.00
C ARG A 193 -14.37 25.42 4.90
N SER A 194 -15.69 25.52 4.77
CA SER A 194 -16.50 26.19 5.81
C SER A 194 -16.70 25.22 6.97
N TYR A 195 -16.37 25.62 8.19
CA TYR A 195 -16.65 24.82 9.39
C TYR A 195 -17.73 25.53 10.20
N ASP A 196 -18.80 24.82 10.56
CA ASP A 196 -19.83 25.35 11.45
C ASP A 196 -19.36 25.27 12.91
N PHE A 197 -18.53 26.25 13.30
CA PHE A 197 -18.01 26.37 14.65
C PHE A 197 -19.14 26.52 15.69
N ALA A 198 -20.22 27.21 15.34
CA ALA A 198 -21.33 27.45 16.24
C ALA A 198 -22.09 26.15 16.54
N GLY A 199 -22.41 25.38 15.50
CA GLY A 199 -23.03 24.05 15.63
C GLY A 199 -22.15 23.08 16.41
N ALA A 200 -20.85 23.04 16.11
CA ALA A 200 -19.89 22.16 16.78
C ALA A 200 -19.82 22.41 18.29
N TRP A 201 -19.62 23.66 18.70
CA TRP A 201 -19.52 24.02 20.12
C TRP A 201 -20.82 23.79 20.87
N ARG A 202 -21.97 24.10 20.26
CA ARG A 202 -23.27 23.86 20.90
C ARG A 202 -23.49 22.37 21.18
N GLU A 203 -23.32 21.52 20.17
CA GLU A 203 -23.48 20.06 20.34
C GLU A 203 -22.44 19.49 21.32
N ALA A 204 -21.21 19.99 21.28
CA ALA A 204 -20.13 19.55 22.18
C ALA A 204 -20.43 19.89 23.65
N LEU A 205 -20.91 21.11 23.93
CA LEU A 205 -21.32 21.53 25.27
C LEU A 205 -22.54 20.75 25.74
N GLN A 206 -23.57 20.62 24.90
CA GLN A 206 -24.76 19.83 25.22
C GLN A 206 -24.42 18.37 25.57
N PHE A 207 -23.56 17.74 24.76
CA PHE A 207 -23.12 16.37 24.99
C PHE A 207 -22.35 16.25 26.31
N THR A 208 -21.37 17.11 26.52
CA THR A 208 -20.52 17.08 27.74
C THR A 208 -21.34 17.38 29.00
N THR A 209 -22.23 18.37 28.98
CA THR A 209 -23.13 18.69 30.09
C THR A 209 -24.09 17.54 30.39
N ALA A 210 -24.65 16.89 29.37
CA ALA A 210 -25.56 15.75 29.58
C ALA A 210 -24.87 14.57 30.27
N LEU A 211 -23.62 14.27 29.91
CA LEU A 211 -22.83 13.22 30.55
C LEU A 211 -22.47 13.56 32.00
N LEU A 212 -22.06 14.80 32.27
CA LEU A 212 -21.76 15.28 33.62
C LEU A 212 -22.99 15.28 34.53
N LEU A 213 -24.18 15.61 34.00
CA LEU A 213 -25.44 15.54 34.74
C LEU A 213 -25.89 14.12 35.08
N GLN A 214 -25.43 13.12 34.34
CA GLN A 214 -25.75 11.71 34.59
C GLN A 214 -24.64 10.98 35.35
N ASP A 215 -23.63 11.71 35.84
CA ASP A 215 -22.44 11.17 36.51
C ASP A 215 -21.74 10.06 35.68
N ILE A 216 -21.81 10.15 34.35
CA ILE A 216 -21.20 9.19 33.44
C ILE A 216 -19.68 9.40 33.43
N ALA A 217 -18.93 8.29 33.50
CA ALA A 217 -17.48 8.35 33.42
C ALA A 217 -17.03 8.67 31.97
N PRO A 218 -16.02 9.54 31.77
CA PRO A 218 -15.59 9.97 30.45
C PRO A 218 -14.94 8.85 29.61
N GLU A 219 -14.51 7.74 30.21
CA GLU A 219 -13.92 6.59 29.49
C GLU A 219 -14.94 5.46 29.24
N ALA A 220 -16.14 5.56 29.82
CA ALA A 220 -17.16 4.51 29.81
C ALA A 220 -18.56 5.09 29.52
N VAL A 221 -18.66 5.87 28.45
CA VAL A 221 -19.94 6.40 27.97
C VAL A 221 -20.83 5.23 27.49
N PRO A 222 -22.00 5.01 28.11
CA PRO A 222 -22.92 3.96 27.67
C PRO A 222 -23.61 4.35 26.37
N GLU A 223 -24.33 3.41 25.76
CA GLU A 223 -25.17 3.73 24.62
C GLU A 223 -26.33 4.66 25.01
N MET A 224 -26.39 5.85 24.41
CA MET A 224 -27.39 6.87 24.70
C MET A 224 -28.15 7.26 23.43
N TRP A 225 -28.83 6.31 22.79
CA TRP A 225 -29.51 6.53 21.51
C TRP A 225 -30.61 7.60 21.53
N GLU A 226 -31.11 7.98 22.72
CA GLU A 226 -32.04 9.09 22.87
C GLU A 226 -31.37 10.46 22.75
N LEU A 227 -30.05 10.54 23.00
CA LEU A 227 -29.28 11.76 22.89
C LEU A 227 -28.76 11.93 21.45
N GLU A 228 -29.30 12.93 20.73
CA GLU A 228 -28.96 13.19 19.33
C GLU A 228 -27.45 13.35 19.09
N ALA A 229 -26.77 14.09 19.95
CA ALA A 229 -25.32 14.28 19.88
C ALA A 229 -24.55 12.96 20.01
N TYR A 230 -24.98 12.06 20.91
CA TYR A 230 -24.40 10.72 21.02
C TYR A 230 -24.64 9.90 19.75
N ARG A 231 -25.87 9.87 19.23
CA ARG A 231 -26.18 9.13 17.99
C ARG A 231 -25.26 9.55 16.84
N ARG A 232 -25.10 10.86 16.67
CA ARG A 232 -24.25 11.45 15.62
C ARG A 232 -22.78 11.10 15.86
N ALA A 233 -22.27 11.34 17.07
CA ALA A 233 -20.90 11.00 17.46
C ALA A 233 -20.57 9.52 17.22
N ALA A 234 -21.42 8.61 17.69
CA ALA A 234 -21.24 7.16 17.57
C ALA A 234 -21.28 6.71 16.10
N ALA A 235 -22.21 7.24 15.29
CA ALA A 235 -22.30 6.91 13.87
C ALA A 235 -21.06 7.36 13.09
N LEU A 236 -20.55 8.57 13.38
CA LEU A 236 -19.36 9.12 12.75
C LEU A 236 -18.08 8.41 13.18
N LEU A 237 -17.96 8.09 14.46
CA LEU A 237 -16.81 7.37 14.98
C LEU A 237 -16.73 5.96 14.37
N ARG A 238 -17.87 5.27 14.21
CA ARG A 238 -17.95 4.01 13.44
C ARG A 238 -17.59 4.23 11.96
N ASN A 239 -18.00 5.33 11.35
CA ASN A 239 -17.61 5.65 9.97
C ASN A 239 -16.09 5.85 9.86
N GLU A 240 -15.47 6.58 10.79
CA GLU A 240 -14.01 6.77 10.85
C GLU A 240 -13.27 5.43 11.02
N GLU A 241 -13.75 4.54 11.88
CA GLU A 241 -13.21 3.18 12.03
C GLU A 241 -13.30 2.38 10.72
N GLN A 242 -14.46 2.41 10.06
CA GLN A 242 -14.65 1.73 8.78
C GLN A 242 -13.75 2.32 7.69
N ASN A 243 -13.55 3.64 7.67
CA ASN A 243 -12.64 4.29 6.73
C ASN A 243 -11.19 3.90 7.00
N TYR A 244 -10.79 3.79 8.27
CA TYR A 244 -9.50 3.24 8.66
C TYR A 244 -9.33 1.81 8.12
N LEU A 245 -10.26 0.90 8.42
CA LEU A 245 -10.19 -0.50 7.96
C LEU A 245 -10.15 -0.61 6.42
N ARG A 246 -10.93 0.20 5.70
CA ARG A 246 -10.92 0.24 4.22
C ARG A 246 -9.62 0.78 3.64
N SER A 247 -8.93 1.64 4.36
CA SER A 247 -7.66 2.23 3.91
C SER A 247 -6.47 1.29 4.10
N LEU A 248 -6.54 0.36 5.05
CA LEU A 248 -5.44 -0.50 5.46
C LEU A 248 -4.84 -1.32 4.29
N PRO A 249 -5.63 -1.97 3.41
CA PRO A 249 -5.08 -2.73 2.27
C PRO A 249 -4.36 -1.86 1.23
N ARG A 250 -4.60 -0.54 1.24
CA ARG A 250 -4.03 0.44 0.29
C ARG A 250 -2.93 1.30 0.92
N SER A 251 -2.72 1.17 2.23
CA SER A 251 -1.67 1.88 2.94
C SER A 251 -0.33 1.18 2.81
N THR A 252 0.75 1.94 2.96
CA THR A 252 2.09 1.39 3.08
C THR A 252 2.35 1.08 4.55
N CYS A 253 2.36 -0.20 4.89
CA CYS A 253 2.71 -0.67 6.23
C CYS A 253 4.20 -1.06 6.28
N LEU A 254 4.94 -0.52 7.26
CA LEU A 254 6.37 -0.78 7.45
C LEU A 254 6.70 -1.22 8.88
N GLN A 255 7.70 -2.07 9.04
CA GLN A 255 8.33 -2.38 10.34
C GLN A 255 9.60 -1.55 10.46
N LEU A 256 9.71 -0.75 11.51
CA LEU A 256 10.77 0.24 11.71
C LEU A 256 11.47 0.04 13.06
N LEU A 257 12.77 0.30 13.11
CA LEU A 257 13.54 0.44 14.35
C LEU A 257 13.69 1.91 14.69
N VAL A 258 12.84 2.40 15.61
CA VAL A 258 12.78 3.81 16.02
C VAL A 258 13.39 3.97 17.42
N PRO A 259 14.30 4.94 17.65
CA PRO A 259 14.90 5.14 18.96
C PRO A 259 13.90 5.66 20.01
N MET A 260 14.07 5.21 21.25
CA MET A 260 13.45 5.83 22.43
C MET A 260 13.91 7.29 22.58
N ALA A 261 13.00 8.15 23.01
CA ALA A 261 13.33 9.51 23.41
C ALA A 261 14.25 9.50 24.64
N GLY A 262 15.22 10.42 24.69
CA GLY A 262 16.16 10.54 25.79
C GLY A 262 17.60 10.83 25.34
N PRO A 263 18.55 10.88 26.29
CA PRO A 263 19.96 11.08 25.99
C PRO A 263 20.55 9.87 25.26
N GLU A 264 21.63 10.10 24.51
CA GLU A 264 22.40 9.03 23.87
C GLU A 264 23.20 8.22 24.91
N PRO A 265 23.43 6.90 24.68
CA PRO A 265 22.98 6.12 23.53
C PRO A 265 21.49 5.73 23.64
N ARG A 266 20.70 6.04 22.59
CA ARG A 266 19.29 5.68 22.54
C ARG A 266 19.09 4.22 22.11
N LYS A 267 18.18 3.52 22.79
CA LYS A 267 17.78 2.15 22.44
C LYS A 267 16.73 2.17 21.33
N ASP A 268 16.94 1.39 20.27
CA ASP A 268 15.96 1.19 19.19
C ASP A 268 14.83 0.25 19.64
N VAL A 269 13.59 0.57 19.26
CA VAL A 269 12.39 -0.24 19.46
C VAL A 269 11.79 -0.59 18.10
N LEU A 270 11.44 -1.86 17.93
CA LEU A 270 10.72 -2.33 16.75
C LEU A 270 9.25 -1.90 16.84
N VAL A 271 8.77 -1.20 15.83
CA VAL A 271 7.41 -0.68 15.75
C VAL A 271 6.81 -0.85 14.38
N ASP A 272 5.48 -0.94 14.32
CA ASP A 272 4.74 -0.88 13.06
C ASP A 272 4.37 0.55 12.68
N ALA A 273 4.51 0.85 11.40
CA ALA A 273 4.15 2.11 10.78
C ALA A 273 2.99 1.93 9.79
N TYR A 274 2.03 2.84 9.82
CA TYR A 274 0.91 2.91 8.87
C TYR A 274 0.96 4.25 8.13
N LEU A 275 1.23 4.21 6.82
CA LEU A 275 1.39 5.39 5.98
C LEU A 275 0.27 5.42 4.94
N THR A 276 -0.55 6.47 4.97
CA THR A 276 -1.81 6.50 4.22
C THR A 276 -2.06 7.81 3.50
N VAL A 277 -2.93 7.75 2.50
CA VAL A 277 -3.47 8.91 1.79
C VAL A 277 -4.86 9.20 2.36
N GLU A 278 -5.07 10.43 2.81
CA GLU A 278 -6.32 10.89 3.39
C GLU A 278 -6.96 11.99 2.53
N THR A 279 -8.18 11.74 2.06
CA THR A 279 -8.96 12.74 1.30
C THR A 279 -9.73 13.71 2.20
N TRP A 280 -10.15 13.25 3.38
CA TRP A 280 -10.93 14.01 4.36
C TRP A 280 -10.34 13.81 5.76
N PRO A 281 -10.08 14.89 6.52
CA PRO A 281 -9.52 14.77 7.86
C PRO A 281 -10.43 13.94 8.76
N SER A 282 -9.83 12.99 9.45
CA SER A 282 -10.46 12.19 10.48
C SER A 282 -9.87 12.54 11.85
N GLY A 283 -10.73 12.65 12.87
CA GLY A 283 -10.29 13.06 14.22
C GLY A 283 -9.74 11.92 15.06
N ALA A 284 -10.33 10.74 14.90
CA ALA A 284 -10.11 9.57 15.72
C ALA A 284 -9.39 8.42 14.99
N ARG A 285 -9.14 8.50 13.67
CA ARG A 285 -8.39 7.47 12.92
C ARG A 285 -7.09 7.04 13.59
N LYS A 286 -6.34 8.00 14.14
CA LYS A 286 -5.09 7.72 14.88
C LYS A 286 -5.29 6.75 16.04
N LEU A 287 -6.45 6.81 16.72
CA LEU A 287 -6.78 5.91 17.82
C LEU A 287 -6.92 4.48 17.32
N PHE A 288 -7.70 4.29 16.25
CA PHE A 288 -7.92 2.97 15.65
C PHE A 288 -6.62 2.36 15.16
N ALA A 289 -5.78 3.11 14.44
CA ALA A 289 -4.48 2.61 13.99
C ALA A 289 -3.55 2.21 15.16
N ARG A 290 -3.47 3.05 16.20
CA ARG A 290 -2.59 2.80 17.36
C ARG A 290 -3.09 1.65 18.25
N LEU A 291 -4.39 1.36 18.23
CA LEU A 291 -5.02 0.29 19.01
C LEU A 291 -5.24 -1.00 18.19
N ASP A 292 -4.95 -1.01 16.89
CA ASP A 292 -5.18 -2.18 16.02
C ASP A 292 -4.14 -3.28 16.27
N ARG A 293 -4.47 -4.19 17.19
CA ARG A 293 -3.64 -5.36 17.51
C ARG A 293 -3.82 -6.50 16.49
N SER A 294 -4.90 -6.48 15.70
CA SER A 294 -5.27 -7.56 14.79
C SER A 294 -4.54 -7.51 13.46
N HIS A 295 -4.26 -6.31 12.95
CA HIS A 295 -3.64 -6.15 11.64
C HIS A 295 -2.21 -5.59 11.69
N SER A 296 -1.74 -5.11 12.85
CA SER A 296 -0.32 -4.75 13.03
C SER A 296 0.53 -6.02 13.13
N PRO A 297 1.59 -6.21 12.32
CA PRO A 297 2.42 -7.41 12.36
C PRO A 297 3.05 -7.74 13.71
N THR A 298 3.44 -6.72 14.50
CA THR A 298 3.98 -6.90 15.86
C THR A 298 2.90 -7.10 16.92
N GLN A 299 1.62 -7.00 16.55
CA GLN A 299 0.47 -7.02 17.46
C GLN A 299 0.55 -5.95 18.56
N GLN A 300 1.21 -4.81 18.30
CA GLN A 300 1.31 -3.67 19.22
C GLN A 300 0.60 -2.41 18.70
N GLY A 301 -0.09 -2.52 17.56
CA GLY A 301 -0.67 -1.38 16.87
C GLY A 301 0.36 -0.56 16.10
N PHE A 302 -0.14 0.35 15.28
CA PHE A 302 0.70 1.23 14.47
C PHE A 302 1.20 2.39 15.33
N ALA A 303 2.41 2.25 15.88
CA ALA A 303 3.02 3.28 16.69
C ALA A 303 3.50 4.47 15.86
N VAL A 304 3.81 4.30 14.58
CA VAL A 304 4.11 5.40 13.66
C VAL A 304 2.95 5.55 12.66
N MET A 305 2.49 6.76 12.44
CA MET A 305 1.40 7.06 11.50
C MET A 305 1.82 8.21 10.59
N GLY A 306 1.79 7.95 9.28
CA GLY A 306 2.01 8.94 8.23
C GLY A 306 0.72 9.24 7.49
N VAL A 307 0.41 10.52 7.29
CA VAL A 307 -0.78 10.97 6.56
C VAL A 307 -0.38 11.95 5.49
N TYR A 308 -0.82 11.68 4.26
CA TYR A 308 -0.68 12.58 3.12
C TYR A 308 -2.03 13.01 2.56
N ARG A 309 -2.20 14.30 2.30
CA ARG A 309 -3.42 14.91 1.76
C ARG A 309 -3.11 15.52 0.40
N PRO A 310 -3.37 14.80 -0.71
CA PRO A 310 -2.94 15.20 -2.05
C PRO A 310 -3.77 16.33 -2.67
N ASP A 311 -4.77 16.87 -1.95
CA ASP A 311 -5.58 17.98 -2.45
C ASP A 311 -4.70 19.21 -2.68
N PRO A 312 -4.62 19.76 -3.90
CA PRO A 312 -3.78 20.93 -4.20
C PRO A 312 -4.09 22.16 -3.33
N ARG A 313 -5.31 22.26 -2.80
CA ARG A 313 -5.72 23.34 -1.88
C ARG A 313 -5.14 23.17 -0.48
N MET A 314 -4.78 21.95 -0.11
CA MET A 314 -4.11 21.63 1.16
C MET A 314 -2.60 21.78 1.05
N ALA A 315 -2.02 21.74 -0.16
CA ALA A 315 -0.57 21.82 -0.34
C ALA A 315 0.01 23.08 0.34
N GLY A 316 0.97 22.87 1.25
CA GLY A 316 1.58 23.92 2.05
C GLY A 316 0.68 24.53 3.14
N ALA A 317 -0.40 23.87 3.53
CA ALA A 317 -1.16 24.22 4.75
C ALA A 317 -0.38 23.86 6.03
N GLY A 318 0.61 22.98 5.91
CA GLY A 318 1.48 22.50 6.98
C GLY A 318 0.97 21.25 7.68
N ASP A 319 -0.23 20.78 7.31
CA ASP A 319 -0.79 19.49 7.69
C ASP A 319 -1.04 18.60 6.45
N ASP A 320 -0.52 18.97 5.29
CA ASP A 320 -0.63 18.20 4.06
C ASP A 320 0.24 16.94 4.06
N MET A 321 1.38 16.97 4.74
CA MET A 321 2.18 15.79 5.07
C MET A 321 2.49 15.80 6.57
N VAL A 322 2.07 14.75 7.27
CA VAL A 322 2.28 14.62 8.73
C VAL A 322 2.79 13.22 9.04
N VAL A 323 3.83 13.13 9.87
CA VAL A 323 4.28 11.87 10.47
C VAL A 323 4.22 12.03 11.98
N SER A 324 3.51 11.14 12.67
CA SER A 324 3.35 11.19 14.13
C SER A 324 3.60 9.83 14.75
N VAL A 325 3.91 9.82 16.05
CA VAL A 325 4.08 8.60 16.82
C VAL A 325 3.02 8.48 17.90
N ASN A 326 2.79 7.27 18.40
CA ASN A 326 2.06 7.03 19.64
C ASN A 326 2.94 7.46 20.83
N PRO A 327 2.61 8.56 21.53
CA PRO A 327 3.46 9.07 22.61
C PRO A 327 3.63 8.09 23.77
N LEU A 328 2.70 7.14 23.94
CA LEU A 328 2.76 6.10 24.98
C LEU A 328 3.91 5.10 24.77
N THR A 329 4.48 5.04 23.56
CA THR A 329 5.61 4.14 23.26
C THR A 329 6.95 4.72 23.69
N GLY A 330 7.01 6.04 23.97
CA GLY A 330 8.25 6.73 24.35
C GLY A 330 9.26 6.91 23.21
N ILE A 331 8.92 6.62 21.96
CA ILE A 331 9.78 6.86 20.78
C ILE A 331 9.66 8.30 20.28
N ASN A 332 10.64 8.76 19.48
CA ASN A 332 10.56 10.06 18.80
C ASN A 332 11.11 10.04 17.37
N LEU A 333 10.79 11.09 16.60
CA LEU A 333 11.13 11.23 15.18
C LEU A 333 12.31 12.19 14.94
N LEU A 334 13.20 12.37 15.92
CA LEU A 334 14.31 13.33 15.82
C LEU A 334 15.20 13.07 14.60
N ASP A 335 15.56 11.80 14.36
CA ASP A 335 16.45 11.46 13.25
C ASP A 335 15.77 11.64 11.89
N LEU A 336 14.45 11.38 11.80
CA LEU A 336 13.67 11.72 10.61
C LEU A 336 13.62 13.24 10.40
N TRP A 337 13.36 14.03 11.44
CA TRP A 337 13.32 15.50 11.31
C TRP A 337 14.65 16.04 10.76
N ARG A 338 15.78 15.57 11.30
CA ARG A 338 17.12 15.94 10.81
C ARG A 338 17.30 15.57 9.34
N GLU A 339 16.85 14.39 8.94
CA GLU A 339 16.97 13.93 7.56
C GLU A 339 16.07 14.74 6.61
N LEU A 340 14.84 15.07 7.01
CA LEU A 340 13.94 15.92 6.23
C LEU A 340 14.53 17.32 6.05
N GLU A 341 15.05 17.93 7.11
CA GLU A 341 15.71 19.24 7.03
C GLU A 341 16.96 19.20 6.14
N ARG A 342 17.74 18.11 6.19
CA ARG A 342 18.88 17.91 5.28
C ARG A 342 18.43 17.83 3.81
N LEU A 343 17.39 17.03 3.53
CA LEU A 343 16.84 16.86 2.18
C LEU A 343 16.20 18.15 1.65
N GLU A 344 15.54 18.94 2.50
CA GLU A 344 15.05 20.26 2.11
C GLU A 344 16.21 21.16 1.66
N ASN A 345 17.29 21.26 2.44
CA ASN A 345 18.43 22.11 2.08
C ASN A 345 19.04 21.68 0.74
N GLU A 346 19.17 20.37 0.51
CA GLU A 346 19.62 19.80 -0.76
C GLU A 346 18.69 20.20 -1.93
N ARG A 347 17.36 20.06 -1.76
CA ARG A 347 16.37 20.42 -2.79
C ARG A 347 16.25 21.93 -3.03
N TRP A 348 16.55 22.74 -2.02
CA TRP A 348 16.65 24.19 -2.14
C TRP A 348 18.02 24.65 -2.67
N ALA A 349 18.96 23.73 -2.92
CA ALA A 349 20.34 24.03 -3.30
C ALA A 349 21.00 25.06 -2.36
N ASP A 350 20.78 24.88 -1.04
CA ASP A 350 21.23 25.77 0.04
C ASP A 350 20.72 27.22 -0.04
N GLN A 351 19.69 27.49 -0.86
CA GLN A 351 19.03 28.81 -0.99
C GLN A 351 17.69 28.88 -0.24
N ARG A 352 17.54 28.08 0.81
CA ARG A 352 16.29 28.01 1.57
C ARG A 352 16.04 29.33 2.32
N PRO A 353 14.84 29.93 2.23
CA PRO A 353 14.56 31.22 2.87
C PRO A 353 14.73 31.21 4.40
N THR A 354 15.41 32.24 4.92
CA THR A 354 15.68 32.44 6.36
C THR A 354 15.05 33.72 6.93
N GLY A 355 14.48 34.58 6.08
CA GLY A 355 13.85 35.83 6.52
C GLY A 355 12.63 35.56 7.41
N ASN A 356 12.56 36.21 8.57
CA ASN A 356 11.52 35.98 9.59
C ASN A 356 11.39 34.50 9.96
N ALA A 357 12.48 33.91 10.46
CA ALA A 357 12.51 32.50 10.85
C ALA A 357 11.37 32.15 11.82
N ARG A 358 10.66 31.07 11.52
CA ARG A 358 9.61 30.56 12.42
C ARG A 358 10.29 30.01 13.69
N PRO A 359 9.85 30.40 14.89
CA PRO A 359 10.39 29.85 16.12
C PRO A 359 10.03 28.35 16.23
N ILE A 360 11.07 27.52 16.31
CA ILE A 360 11.03 26.06 16.45
C ILE A 360 12.06 25.67 17.51
N ALA A 361 11.73 24.73 18.39
CA ALA A 361 12.57 24.43 19.55
C ALA A 361 13.96 23.85 19.17
N SER A 362 14.02 23.10 18.07
CA SER A 362 15.25 22.48 17.56
C SER A 362 16.21 23.46 16.89
N TYR A 363 15.81 24.73 16.69
CA TYR A 363 16.71 25.79 16.25
C TYR A 363 17.07 26.75 17.39
N PRO A 364 18.34 27.18 17.50
CA PRO A 364 18.69 28.30 18.37
C PRO A 364 17.83 29.54 18.08
N ALA A 365 17.53 30.31 19.12
CA ALA A 365 16.72 31.53 18.99
C ALA A 365 17.31 32.49 17.94
N GLY A 366 16.47 32.98 17.03
CA GLY A 366 16.88 33.87 15.94
C GLY A 366 17.58 33.19 14.76
N THR A 367 17.71 31.86 14.77
CA THR A 367 18.25 31.06 13.65
C THR A 367 17.15 30.20 13.00
N GLY A 368 17.48 29.55 11.87
CA GLY A 368 16.57 28.64 11.17
C GLY A 368 15.96 29.24 9.90
N TYR A 369 14.88 28.64 9.45
CA TYR A 369 14.24 28.95 8.17
C TYR A 369 12.90 29.67 8.36
N THR A 370 12.40 30.33 7.32
CA THR A 370 11.08 30.98 7.33
C THR A 370 9.97 29.95 7.58
N GLN A 371 10.08 28.77 6.98
CA GLN A 371 9.16 27.64 7.18
C GLN A 371 9.96 26.31 7.24
N PRO A 372 10.51 25.93 8.41
CA PRO A 372 11.10 24.61 8.66
C PRO A 372 10.01 23.55 8.89
N TRP A 373 10.41 22.27 8.87
CA TRP A 373 9.56 21.19 9.37
C TRP A 373 9.25 21.41 10.85
N TRP A 374 7.98 21.24 11.22
CA TRP A 374 7.53 21.35 12.60
C TRP A 374 8.09 20.19 13.44
N ASP A 375 8.54 20.46 14.67
CA ASP A 375 9.23 19.49 15.55
C ASP A 375 8.46 19.17 16.84
N ASP A 376 7.20 19.61 16.93
CA ASP A 376 6.37 19.46 18.13
C ASP A 376 7.06 20.00 19.39
N HIS A 377 7.57 21.23 19.30
CA HIS A 377 8.28 21.92 20.38
C HIS A 377 9.47 21.11 20.93
N GLY A 378 10.17 20.41 20.05
CA GLY A 378 11.36 19.63 20.38
C GLY A 378 11.06 18.25 20.96
N ARG A 379 9.79 17.87 21.13
CA ARG A 379 9.41 16.51 21.52
C ARG A 379 9.55 15.52 20.37
N HIS A 380 9.45 16.00 19.13
CA HIS A 380 9.53 15.20 17.90
C HIS A 380 8.52 14.04 17.88
N THR A 381 7.35 14.20 18.51
CA THR A 381 6.28 13.18 18.46
C THR A 381 5.35 13.38 17.26
N LEU A 382 5.41 14.56 16.64
CA LEU A 382 4.71 14.90 15.41
C LEU A 382 5.61 15.79 14.57
N LEU A 383 5.82 15.40 13.32
CA LEU A 383 6.45 16.21 12.29
C LEU A 383 5.40 16.61 11.27
N ALA A 384 5.39 17.89 10.91
CA ALA A 384 4.43 18.47 9.98
C ALA A 384 5.17 19.31 8.93
N ALA A 385 4.71 19.25 7.69
CA ALA A 385 5.36 19.91 6.57
C ALA A 385 5.46 21.44 6.76
N PRO A 386 6.50 22.06 6.17
CA PRO A 386 6.56 23.50 6.01
C PRO A 386 5.29 24.12 5.39
N ARG A 387 4.80 25.21 5.97
CA ARG A 387 3.70 25.98 5.37
C ARG A 387 4.18 26.76 4.14
N ARG A 388 3.24 27.29 3.36
CA ARG A 388 3.55 28.27 2.30
C ARG A 388 4.37 29.43 2.84
N LEU A 389 5.32 29.87 2.04
CA LEU A 389 6.10 31.07 2.28
C LEU A 389 5.22 32.31 2.09
N PRO A 390 5.61 33.48 2.65
CA PRO A 390 4.86 34.74 2.47
C PRO A 390 4.64 35.15 1.01
N ASP A 391 5.51 34.69 0.10
CA ASP A 391 5.42 34.94 -1.35
C ASP A 391 4.49 33.95 -2.09
N GLY A 392 3.82 33.05 -1.37
CA GLY A 392 2.87 32.06 -1.90
C GLY A 392 3.48 30.76 -2.38
N ARG A 393 4.82 30.67 -2.50
CA ARG A 393 5.51 29.40 -2.84
C ARG A 393 5.33 28.36 -1.73
N LEU A 394 5.40 27.08 -2.09
CA LEU A 394 5.43 26.00 -1.11
C LEU A 394 6.70 26.11 -0.26
N GLY A 395 6.56 25.93 1.06
CA GLY A 395 7.71 25.93 1.97
C GLY A 395 8.56 24.66 1.86
N SER A 396 7.94 23.54 1.48
CA SER A 396 8.59 22.26 1.26
C SER A 396 8.88 22.05 -0.22
N ARG A 397 10.05 21.50 -0.53
CA ARG A 397 10.39 20.98 -1.87
C ARG A 397 10.32 19.46 -1.94
N LEU A 398 10.03 18.81 -0.82
CA LEU A 398 9.88 17.38 -0.72
C LEU A 398 8.47 16.95 -1.14
N THR A 399 8.40 15.80 -1.79
CA THR A 399 7.16 15.10 -2.10
C THR A 399 6.87 14.05 -1.03
N TRP A 400 5.64 13.53 -0.98
CA TRP A 400 5.31 12.46 -0.04
C TRP A 400 6.22 11.21 -0.18
N PRO A 401 6.54 10.72 -1.39
CA PRO A 401 7.54 9.67 -1.56
C PRO A 401 8.91 10.01 -0.96
N ASP A 402 9.37 11.26 -1.03
CA ASP A 402 10.64 11.66 -0.38
C ASP A 402 10.57 11.47 1.15
N VAL A 403 9.45 11.84 1.77
CA VAL A 403 9.22 11.69 3.22
C VAL A 403 9.18 10.21 3.62
N VAL A 404 8.45 9.38 2.87
CA VAL A 404 8.34 7.93 3.12
C VAL A 404 9.70 7.24 2.97
N ASN A 405 10.47 7.60 1.95
CA ASN A 405 11.81 7.06 1.73
C ASN A 405 12.82 7.54 2.78
N ALA A 406 12.72 8.80 3.25
CA ALA A 406 13.51 9.30 4.37
C ALA A 406 13.21 8.50 5.66
N LEU A 407 11.92 8.25 5.96
CA LEU A 407 11.48 7.43 7.08
C LEU A 407 12.10 6.02 7.02
N TRP A 408 12.01 5.37 5.85
CA TRP A 408 12.60 4.05 5.66
C TRP A 408 14.12 4.07 5.80
N ARG A 409 14.81 5.02 5.16
CA ARG A 409 16.28 5.12 5.23
C ARG A 409 16.78 5.28 6.66
N VAL A 410 16.14 6.14 7.45
CA VAL A 410 16.57 6.44 8.82
C VAL A 410 16.17 5.35 9.80
N TYR A 411 15.04 4.67 9.59
CA TYR A 411 14.50 3.70 10.54
C TYR A 411 14.44 2.25 10.06
N SER A 412 14.94 1.91 8.87
CA SER A 412 14.97 0.53 8.38
C SER A 412 15.66 -0.38 9.40
N PRO A 413 15.09 -1.56 9.69
CA PRO A 413 15.74 -2.56 10.54
C PRO A 413 17.10 -3.03 9.99
N LEU A 414 17.34 -2.83 8.69
CA LEU A 414 18.53 -3.31 7.98
C LEU A 414 19.68 -2.27 7.95
N ARG A 415 19.42 -1.00 8.29
CA ARG A 415 20.33 0.15 8.03
C ARG A 415 21.75 0.02 8.61
N ARG A 416 21.90 -0.70 9.73
CA ARG A 416 23.18 -0.90 10.44
C ARG A 416 23.72 -2.31 10.26
N LEU A 417 23.02 -3.16 9.51
CA LEU A 417 23.39 -4.56 9.38
C LEU A 417 24.50 -4.71 8.34
N ARG A 418 25.38 -5.66 8.62
CA ARG A 418 26.51 -6.02 7.78
C ARG A 418 26.53 -7.53 7.64
N VAL A 419 26.79 -7.99 6.42
CA VAL A 419 26.81 -9.40 6.04
C VAL A 419 28.09 -9.69 5.24
N GLU A 420 28.48 -10.95 5.20
CA GLU A 420 29.43 -11.44 4.21
C GLU A 420 28.70 -11.72 2.89
N ASP A 421 29.29 -11.31 1.77
CA ASP A 421 28.89 -11.80 0.45
C ASP A 421 29.35 -13.26 0.31
N ALA A 422 28.41 -14.18 0.46
CA ALA A 422 28.69 -15.60 0.52
C ALA A 422 29.06 -16.19 -0.85
N LEU A 423 28.80 -15.47 -1.95
CA LEU A 423 29.16 -15.90 -3.30
C LEU A 423 30.54 -15.42 -3.72
N HIS A 424 30.91 -14.19 -3.34
CA HIS A 424 32.14 -13.55 -3.79
C HIS A 424 33.27 -13.59 -2.75
N ALA A 425 32.96 -13.91 -1.49
CA ALA A 425 33.86 -13.92 -0.33
C ALA A 425 34.57 -12.57 -0.11
N GLY A 426 34.35 -11.94 1.04
CA GLY A 426 34.92 -10.61 1.27
C GLY A 426 34.77 -10.09 2.69
N SER A 427 35.19 -8.84 2.87
CA SER A 427 34.96 -8.13 4.12
C SER A 427 33.46 -7.89 4.35
N PRO A 428 33.02 -7.69 5.60
CA PRO A 428 31.61 -7.38 5.89
C PRO A 428 31.15 -6.13 5.15
N ILE A 429 30.02 -6.24 4.44
CA ILE A 429 29.42 -5.15 3.65
C ILE A 429 27.98 -4.89 4.08
N PRO A 430 27.42 -3.69 3.80
CA PRO A 430 25.98 -3.46 3.91
C PRO A 430 25.18 -4.47 3.07
N ILE A 431 23.97 -4.82 3.53
CA ILE A 431 23.09 -5.77 2.82
C ILE A 431 22.79 -5.27 1.40
N GLU A 432 22.57 -3.96 1.25
CA GLU A 432 22.33 -3.31 -0.04
C GLU A 432 23.52 -3.36 -1.00
N ALA A 433 24.74 -3.58 -0.49
CA ALA A 433 25.97 -3.62 -1.27
C ALA A 433 26.33 -5.03 -1.76
N CYS A 434 25.59 -6.08 -1.36
CA CYS A 434 25.83 -7.44 -1.84
C CYS A 434 25.67 -7.54 -3.36
N ALA A 435 26.64 -8.16 -4.02
CA ALA A 435 26.65 -8.29 -5.46
C ALA A 435 25.74 -9.45 -5.90
N ARG A 436 25.00 -9.23 -6.98
CA ARG A 436 24.21 -10.29 -7.62
C ARG A 436 25.02 -11.01 -8.68
N LYS A 437 24.99 -12.34 -8.68
CA LYS A 437 25.52 -13.15 -9.78
C LYS A 437 24.43 -13.28 -10.85
N ALA A 438 24.69 -12.74 -12.04
CA ALA A 438 23.77 -12.83 -13.17
C ALA A 438 23.98 -14.12 -13.97
N TYR A 439 22.90 -14.84 -14.25
CA TYR A 439 22.86 -15.97 -15.16
C TYR A 439 22.07 -15.55 -16.40
N ARG A 440 22.67 -15.70 -17.58
CA ARG A 440 22.11 -15.22 -18.86
C ARG A 440 21.98 -16.37 -19.86
N HIS A 441 20.92 -16.35 -20.65
CA HIS A 441 20.67 -17.29 -21.74
C HIS A 441 20.33 -16.53 -23.04
N ASP A 442 21.32 -16.45 -23.94
CA ASP A 442 21.42 -15.95 -25.33
C ASP A 442 20.84 -14.55 -25.76
N ASP A 443 21.54 -13.93 -26.72
CA ASP A 443 21.58 -12.49 -27.08
C ASP A 443 20.49 -12.00 -28.07
N GLY A 444 19.22 -12.04 -27.67
CA GLY A 444 18.15 -11.36 -28.40
C GLY A 444 17.06 -10.82 -27.48
N ASP A 445 16.28 -11.74 -26.91
CA ASP A 445 15.23 -11.49 -25.92
C ASP A 445 15.57 -12.23 -24.60
N GLY A 446 16.86 -12.15 -24.23
CA GLY A 446 17.51 -13.04 -23.28
C GLY A 446 16.84 -13.02 -21.91
N THR A 447 16.74 -14.20 -21.27
CA THR A 447 16.34 -14.26 -19.85
C THR A 447 17.56 -14.18 -18.97
N THR A 448 17.50 -13.21 -18.06
CA THR A 448 18.46 -13.07 -16.97
C THR A 448 17.78 -13.46 -15.68
N LYS A 449 18.46 -14.25 -14.85
CA LYS A 449 18.09 -14.47 -13.45
C LYS A 449 19.27 -14.11 -12.54
N PHE A 450 18.97 -13.68 -11.33
CA PHE A 450 19.97 -13.26 -10.36
C PHE A 450 20.03 -14.21 -9.17
N LEU A 451 21.23 -14.48 -8.69
CA LEU A 451 21.47 -15.18 -7.43
C LEU A 451 22.26 -14.27 -6.49
N LEU A 452 21.75 -14.09 -5.28
CA LEU A 452 22.43 -13.40 -4.20
C LEU A 452 22.66 -14.40 -3.06
N GLY A 453 23.86 -14.39 -2.48
CA GLY A 453 24.19 -15.18 -1.30
C GLY A 453 24.70 -14.27 -0.21
N MET A 454 24.00 -14.26 0.92
CA MET A 454 24.36 -13.47 2.08
C MET A 454 24.63 -14.40 3.26
N ARG A 455 25.53 -13.98 4.14
CA ARG A 455 25.86 -14.75 5.34
C ARG A 455 26.04 -13.83 6.54
N TRP A 456 25.49 -14.23 7.68
CA TRP A 456 25.73 -13.51 8.93
C TRP A 456 27.20 -13.53 9.34
N LEU A 457 27.63 -12.46 10.01
CA LEU A 457 28.92 -12.46 10.68
C LEU A 457 28.85 -13.37 11.91
N PRO A 458 29.89 -14.16 12.21
CA PRO A 458 29.89 -15.12 13.33
C PRO A 458 29.52 -14.54 14.70
N ASN A 459 29.73 -13.23 14.91
CA ASN A 459 29.46 -12.52 16.16
C ASN A 459 28.28 -11.52 16.05
N ALA A 460 27.58 -11.48 14.92
CA ALA A 460 26.39 -10.65 14.76
C ALA A 460 25.20 -11.36 15.42
N ALA A 461 25.04 -11.15 16.73
CA ALA A 461 23.92 -11.66 17.54
C ALA A 461 22.59 -10.97 17.20
N LEU A 462 22.25 -10.84 15.92
CA LEU A 462 20.98 -10.29 15.48
C LEU A 462 19.97 -11.43 15.45
N SER A 463 18.92 -11.28 16.26
CA SER A 463 17.81 -12.21 16.27
C SER A 463 17.21 -12.26 14.86
N GLY A 464 17.36 -13.40 14.17
CA GLY A 464 16.69 -13.71 12.90
C GLY A 464 15.18 -13.47 12.90
N ALA A 465 14.56 -13.17 14.05
CA ALA A 465 13.22 -12.59 14.13
C ALA A 465 13.06 -11.30 13.28
N LEU A 466 14.14 -10.57 12.98
CA LEU A 466 14.08 -9.43 12.05
C LEU A 466 13.75 -9.84 10.61
N PHE A 467 14.12 -11.05 10.18
CA PHE A 467 13.81 -11.54 8.83
C PHE A 467 12.41 -12.14 8.71
N ASP A 468 11.73 -12.34 9.84
CA ASP A 468 10.30 -12.66 9.86
C ASP A 468 9.43 -11.41 9.63
N LEU A 469 10.03 -10.21 9.64
CA LEU A 469 9.31 -8.96 9.42
C LEU A 469 8.95 -8.79 7.94
N PRO A 470 7.67 -8.55 7.60
CA PRO A 470 7.23 -8.39 6.21
C PRO A 470 8.04 -7.35 5.41
N SER A 471 8.35 -6.21 6.02
CA SER A 471 9.11 -5.13 5.35
C SER A 471 10.55 -5.54 5.01
N VAL A 472 11.16 -6.36 5.86
CA VAL A 472 12.51 -6.88 5.63
C VAL A 472 12.48 -7.90 4.49
N GLN A 473 11.51 -8.81 4.48
CA GLN A 473 11.36 -9.80 3.41
C GLN A 473 11.12 -9.12 2.06
N ARG A 474 10.24 -8.11 2.01
CA ARG A 474 10.00 -7.30 0.81
C ARG A 474 11.28 -6.58 0.35
N TYR A 475 12.03 -5.99 1.27
CA TYR A 475 13.29 -5.31 0.92
C TYR A 475 14.34 -6.28 0.36
N LEU A 476 14.48 -7.46 0.96
CA LEU A 476 15.38 -8.49 0.44
C LEU A 476 14.93 -9.01 -0.93
N ALA A 477 13.62 -9.15 -1.18
CA ALA A 477 13.08 -9.46 -2.51
C ALA A 477 13.39 -8.34 -3.52
N ALA A 478 13.30 -7.07 -3.11
CA ALA A 478 13.63 -5.92 -3.94
C ALA A 478 15.12 -5.92 -4.36
N LEU A 479 16.04 -6.41 -3.52
CA LEU A 479 17.46 -6.56 -3.90
C LEU A 479 17.66 -7.53 -5.07
N ILE A 480 16.76 -8.52 -5.23
CA ILE A 480 16.77 -9.43 -6.38
C ILE A 480 16.23 -8.70 -7.63
N ALA A 481 15.16 -7.93 -7.46
CA ALA A 481 14.40 -7.32 -8.56
C ALA A 481 15.00 -5.99 -9.09
N ARG A 482 15.89 -5.34 -8.34
CA ARG A 482 16.42 -4.00 -8.68
C ARG A 482 17.05 -3.96 -10.08
N GLN A 483 16.75 -2.91 -10.83
CA GLN A 483 17.33 -2.71 -12.16
C GLN A 483 18.77 -2.19 -12.07
N ASP A 484 18.96 -1.12 -11.31
CA ASP A 484 20.25 -0.46 -11.06
C ASP A 484 20.72 -0.75 -9.62
N GLU A 485 21.95 -1.26 -9.49
CA GLU A 485 22.54 -1.58 -8.19
C GLU A 485 23.09 -0.35 -7.46
N GLN A 486 23.28 0.76 -8.19
CA GLN A 486 23.80 2.01 -7.63
C GLN A 486 22.69 2.86 -7.00
N GLN A 487 21.43 2.62 -7.35
CA GLN A 487 20.30 3.36 -6.81
C GLN A 487 19.78 2.73 -5.51
N PRO A 488 19.44 3.54 -4.50
CA PRO A 488 18.80 3.05 -3.29
C PRO A 488 17.41 2.50 -3.63
N ILE A 489 17.05 1.37 -3.02
CA ILE A 489 15.71 0.79 -3.14
C ILE A 489 14.73 1.72 -2.43
N LYS A 490 13.73 2.18 -3.18
CA LYS A 490 12.67 3.00 -2.63
C LYS A 490 11.53 2.15 -2.10
N VAL A 491 10.74 2.71 -1.19
CA VAL A 491 9.61 2.03 -0.57
C VAL A 491 8.53 1.65 -1.59
N GLU A 492 8.34 2.50 -2.62
CA GLU A 492 7.46 2.22 -3.74
C GLU A 492 7.91 1.04 -4.62
N ASP A 493 9.20 0.68 -4.59
CA ASP A 493 9.77 -0.42 -5.36
C ASP A 493 9.73 -1.75 -4.60
N LEU A 494 9.20 -1.77 -3.37
CA LEU A 494 9.12 -2.98 -2.55
C LEU A 494 8.04 -3.93 -3.10
N PRO A 495 8.40 -5.16 -3.52
CA PRO A 495 7.47 -6.14 -4.06
C PRO A 495 6.28 -6.41 -3.14
N VAL A 496 5.11 -6.68 -3.70
CA VAL A 496 3.96 -7.15 -2.90
C VAL A 496 4.19 -8.60 -2.45
N PRO A 497 3.55 -9.09 -1.37
CA PRO A 497 3.80 -10.44 -0.86
C PRO A 497 3.64 -11.58 -1.87
N ASP A 498 2.78 -11.44 -2.87
CA ASP A 498 2.58 -12.46 -3.92
C ASP A 498 3.71 -12.49 -4.96
N GLU A 499 4.53 -11.44 -5.03
CA GLU A 499 5.67 -11.32 -5.96
C GLU A 499 6.93 -12.07 -5.47
N PHE A 500 6.90 -12.65 -4.28
CA PHE A 500 7.99 -13.50 -3.81
C PHE A 500 7.51 -14.60 -2.85
N ASN A 501 8.38 -15.56 -2.55
CA ASN A 501 8.14 -16.56 -1.53
C ASN A 501 9.33 -16.62 -0.58
N VAL A 502 9.06 -16.83 0.71
CA VAL A 502 10.09 -17.08 1.73
C VAL A 502 10.09 -18.56 2.05
N LEU A 503 11.24 -19.20 1.87
CA LEU A 503 11.43 -20.62 2.11
C LEU A 503 12.44 -20.82 3.25
N PRO A 504 12.00 -21.30 4.42
CA PRO A 504 12.91 -21.74 5.48
C PRO A 504 13.79 -22.90 5.02
N LEU A 505 15.08 -22.85 5.33
CA LEU A 505 16.08 -23.88 4.99
C LEU A 505 16.89 -24.25 6.23
N HIS A 506 17.58 -25.40 6.20
CA HIS A 506 18.51 -25.74 7.28
C HIS A 506 19.72 -24.80 7.20
N GLY A 507 19.99 -24.06 8.28
CA GLY A 507 21.06 -23.06 8.32
C GLY A 507 20.69 -21.69 7.75
N GLY A 508 19.41 -21.43 7.45
CA GLY A 508 18.98 -20.10 7.00
C GLY A 508 17.64 -20.09 6.25
N PHE A 509 17.53 -19.25 5.22
CA PHE A 509 16.32 -19.16 4.40
C PHE A 509 16.63 -18.69 2.98
N ALA A 510 15.67 -18.84 2.08
CA ALA A 510 15.71 -18.29 0.73
C ALA A 510 14.51 -17.39 0.46
N ILE A 511 14.73 -16.33 -0.32
CA ILE A 511 13.68 -15.51 -0.92
C ILE A 511 13.70 -15.78 -2.42
N LEU A 512 12.56 -16.23 -2.93
CA LEU A 512 12.37 -16.58 -4.33
C LEU A 512 11.51 -15.50 -5.00
N HIS A 513 12.04 -14.88 -6.04
CA HIS A 513 11.36 -13.85 -6.83
C HIS A 513 11.37 -14.27 -8.30
N ASP A 514 10.52 -13.65 -9.12
CA ASP A 514 10.46 -13.94 -10.55
C ASP A 514 11.79 -13.63 -11.25
N GLN A 515 12.55 -12.68 -10.74
CA GLN A 515 13.85 -12.26 -11.30
C GLN A 515 15.04 -13.06 -10.75
N GLY A 516 14.86 -13.91 -9.74
CA GLY A 516 16.00 -14.58 -9.11
C GLY A 516 15.76 -15.07 -7.70
N VAL A 517 16.85 -15.32 -6.98
CA VAL A 517 16.84 -15.83 -5.60
C VAL A 517 17.86 -15.09 -4.76
N LEU A 518 17.50 -14.86 -3.50
CA LEU A 518 18.43 -14.54 -2.43
C LEU A 518 18.46 -15.70 -1.44
N VAL A 519 19.64 -16.21 -1.11
CA VAL A 519 19.85 -17.20 -0.06
C VAL A 519 20.63 -16.56 1.08
N PHE A 520 20.14 -16.74 2.30
CA PHE A 520 20.68 -16.11 3.50
C PHE A 520 21.09 -17.20 4.50
N ASP A 521 22.38 -17.26 4.84
CA ASP A 521 22.98 -18.18 5.83
C ASP A 521 23.01 -17.51 7.20
N ASP A 522 22.19 -18.00 8.13
CA ASP A 522 21.93 -17.33 9.42
C ASP A 522 22.73 -17.88 10.62
N TRP A 523 23.60 -18.87 10.38
CA TRP A 523 24.50 -19.51 11.36
C TRP A 523 23.86 -20.10 12.62
N ARG A 524 22.53 -20.28 12.66
CA ARG A 524 21.87 -20.61 13.94
C ARG A 524 22.19 -22.00 14.50
N THR A 525 22.65 -22.95 13.69
CA THR A 525 23.11 -24.29 14.14
C THR A 525 23.94 -25.06 13.10
N GLU A 526 23.60 -24.93 11.81
CA GLU A 526 24.27 -25.59 10.69
C GLU A 526 24.60 -24.57 9.60
N ARG A 527 25.66 -24.81 8.81
CA ARG A 527 25.95 -23.96 7.65
C ARG A 527 24.97 -24.25 6.52
N LEU A 528 24.44 -23.19 5.92
CA LEU A 528 23.63 -23.32 4.72
C LEU A 528 24.42 -24.04 3.60
N ARG A 529 23.77 -25.00 2.92
CA ARG A 529 24.33 -25.78 1.81
C ARG A 529 24.40 -24.95 0.51
N LEU A 530 25.01 -23.76 0.58
CA LEU A 530 25.03 -22.78 -0.50
C LEU A 530 25.54 -23.34 -1.85
N PRO A 531 26.62 -24.16 -1.90
CA PRO A 531 27.07 -24.73 -3.17
C PRO A 531 26.00 -25.60 -3.84
N GLN A 532 25.32 -26.47 -3.08
CA GLN A 532 24.27 -27.33 -3.60
C GLN A 532 23.03 -26.54 -4.03
N LEU A 533 22.67 -25.49 -3.30
CA LEU A 533 21.56 -24.60 -3.69
C LEU A 533 21.89 -23.81 -4.97
N ALA A 534 23.13 -23.33 -5.11
CA ALA A 534 23.58 -22.64 -6.31
C ALA A 534 23.62 -23.57 -7.55
N GLU A 535 24.04 -24.82 -7.38
CA GLU A 535 23.98 -25.84 -8.45
C GLU A 535 22.55 -26.11 -8.90
N GLU A 536 21.61 -26.29 -7.96
CA GLU A 536 20.21 -26.51 -8.31
C GLU A 536 19.57 -25.27 -8.94
N PHE A 537 19.92 -24.06 -8.49
CA PHE A 537 19.50 -22.82 -9.16
C PHE A 537 19.95 -22.81 -10.63
N GLU A 538 21.21 -23.13 -10.91
CA GLU A 538 21.75 -23.14 -12.26
C GLU A 538 21.07 -24.21 -13.13
N ARG A 539 20.84 -25.41 -12.59
CA ARG A 539 20.11 -26.48 -13.31
C ARG A 539 18.69 -26.08 -13.69
N VAL A 540 17.95 -25.46 -12.75
CA VAL A 540 16.59 -24.97 -13.04
C VAL A 540 16.64 -23.83 -14.06
N PHE A 541 17.64 -22.94 -13.99
CA PHE A 541 17.84 -21.88 -14.97
C PHE A 541 18.15 -22.42 -16.39
N GLN A 542 19.04 -23.41 -16.51
CA GLN A 542 19.36 -24.09 -17.78
C GLN A 542 18.13 -24.78 -18.38
N THR A 543 17.30 -25.39 -17.53
CA THR A 543 16.04 -26.02 -17.92
C THR A 543 15.06 -24.98 -18.48
N LEU A 544 14.94 -23.82 -17.82
CA LEU A 544 14.14 -22.70 -18.31
C LEU A 544 14.65 -22.17 -19.66
N GLY A 545 15.98 -22.04 -19.82
CA GLY A 545 16.61 -21.66 -21.09
C GLY A 545 16.29 -22.64 -22.22
N THR A 546 16.45 -23.94 -21.96
CA THR A 546 16.10 -25.01 -22.92
C THR A 546 14.63 -24.96 -23.32
N GLY A 547 13.72 -24.76 -22.36
CA GLY A 547 12.29 -24.60 -22.63
C GLY A 547 12.01 -23.42 -23.57
N ARG A 548 12.68 -22.28 -23.37
CA ARG A 548 12.54 -21.11 -24.25
C ARG A 548 13.09 -21.35 -25.65
N ASP A 549 14.22 -22.02 -25.79
CA ASP A 549 14.79 -22.35 -27.10
C ASP A 549 13.85 -23.27 -27.89
N VAL A 550 13.26 -24.27 -27.22
CA VAL A 550 12.27 -25.15 -27.83
C VAL A 550 11.00 -24.38 -28.21
N ALA A 551 10.52 -23.48 -27.36
CA ALA A 551 9.36 -22.63 -27.67
C ALA A 551 9.61 -21.79 -28.93
N ARG A 552 10.74 -21.08 -29.00
CA ARG A 552 11.13 -20.28 -30.17
C ARG A 552 11.25 -21.13 -31.43
N ALA A 553 11.86 -22.31 -31.34
CA ALA A 553 11.97 -23.22 -32.47
C ALA A 553 10.59 -23.72 -32.95
N LEU A 554 9.67 -24.02 -32.02
CA LEU A 554 8.30 -24.40 -32.36
C LEU A 554 7.53 -23.26 -33.03
N ASP A 555 7.65 -22.04 -32.50
CA ASP A 555 6.98 -20.86 -33.07
C ASP A 555 7.47 -20.61 -34.51
N ALA A 556 8.77 -20.72 -34.75
CA ALA A 556 9.35 -20.63 -36.10
C ALA A 556 8.81 -21.72 -37.04
N LEU A 557 8.64 -22.95 -36.56
CA LEU A 557 8.04 -24.04 -37.34
C LEU A 557 6.55 -23.79 -37.64
N PHE A 558 5.81 -23.22 -36.70
CA PHE A 558 4.41 -22.83 -36.89
C PHE A 558 4.29 -21.70 -37.93
N GLU A 559 5.12 -20.67 -37.85
CA GLU A 559 5.16 -19.57 -38.82
C GLU A 559 5.56 -20.05 -40.22
N GLU A 560 6.53 -20.96 -40.33
CA GLU A 560 6.92 -21.57 -41.61
C GLU A 560 5.71 -22.28 -42.27
N ARG A 561 4.92 -23.00 -41.48
CA ARG A 561 3.77 -23.77 -41.99
C ARG A 561 2.56 -22.91 -42.32
N THR A 562 2.37 -21.80 -41.64
CA THR A 562 1.24 -20.89 -41.85
C THR A 562 1.49 -19.86 -42.95
N SER A 563 2.74 -19.45 -43.17
CA SER A 563 3.12 -18.43 -44.16
C SER A 563 3.05 -18.89 -45.63
N GLY A 564 2.94 -20.19 -45.91
CA GLY A 564 2.70 -20.74 -47.25
C GLY A 564 3.88 -20.67 -48.24
N ARG A 565 5.06 -20.17 -47.83
CA ARG A 565 6.27 -20.14 -48.66
C ARG A 565 6.97 -21.50 -48.62
N LYS A 566 6.96 -22.24 -49.75
CA LYS A 566 7.66 -23.53 -50.01
C LYS A 566 8.10 -24.26 -48.71
N PRO A 567 7.15 -24.87 -47.98
CA PRO A 567 7.45 -25.48 -46.69
C PRO A 567 8.48 -26.60 -46.87
N ARG A 568 9.39 -26.75 -45.90
CA ARG A 568 10.38 -27.83 -45.92
C ARG A 568 9.69 -29.21 -45.96
N PRO A 569 10.34 -30.23 -46.54
CA PRO A 569 9.80 -31.58 -46.61
C PRO A 569 9.32 -32.06 -45.24
N THR A 570 8.16 -32.73 -45.21
CA THR A 570 7.54 -33.24 -43.98
C THR A 570 8.50 -34.07 -43.13
N ALA A 571 9.35 -34.90 -43.77
CA ALA A 571 10.35 -35.69 -43.07
C ALA A 571 11.39 -34.84 -42.31
N ALA A 572 11.80 -33.69 -42.87
CA ALA A 572 12.73 -32.78 -42.21
C ALA A 572 12.09 -32.13 -40.97
N VAL A 573 10.84 -31.68 -41.09
CA VAL A 573 10.13 -31.05 -39.96
C VAL A 573 9.79 -32.07 -38.88
N LEU A 574 9.44 -33.31 -39.23
CA LEU A 574 9.26 -34.38 -38.24
C LEU A 574 10.58 -34.74 -37.53
N GLY A 575 11.72 -34.68 -38.23
CA GLY A 575 13.05 -34.81 -37.64
C GLY A 575 13.38 -33.69 -36.65
N ASP A 576 13.06 -32.44 -37.01
CA ASP A 576 13.21 -31.29 -36.12
C ASP A 576 12.32 -31.45 -34.86
N LEU A 577 11.05 -31.84 -35.03
CA LEU A 577 10.14 -32.08 -33.90
C LEU A 577 10.60 -33.23 -32.99
N ALA A 578 11.15 -34.31 -33.56
CA ALA A 578 11.74 -35.39 -32.77
C ALA A 578 12.95 -34.90 -31.97
N THR A 579 13.78 -34.03 -32.56
CA THR A 579 14.92 -33.39 -31.87
C THR A 579 14.46 -32.48 -30.74
N LEU A 580 13.44 -31.66 -30.97
CA LEU A 580 12.85 -30.80 -29.95
C LEU A 580 12.23 -31.61 -28.80
N ARG A 581 11.51 -32.71 -29.13
CA ARG A 581 10.98 -33.64 -28.14
C ARG A 581 12.08 -34.31 -27.33
N SER A 582 13.18 -34.72 -27.97
CA SER A 582 14.34 -35.30 -27.28
C SER A 582 14.95 -34.29 -26.31
N ARG A 583 15.13 -33.03 -26.73
CA ARG A 583 15.63 -31.95 -25.85
C ARG A 583 14.72 -31.69 -24.66
N LEU A 584 13.41 -31.68 -24.85
CA LEU A 584 12.45 -31.55 -23.75
C LEU A 584 12.46 -32.76 -22.81
N THR A 585 12.67 -33.97 -23.35
CA THR A 585 12.77 -35.20 -22.56
C THR A 585 14.07 -35.22 -21.76
N GLU A 586 15.19 -34.77 -22.35
CA GLU A 586 16.47 -34.64 -21.68
C GLU A 586 16.43 -33.58 -20.57
N ALA A 587 15.86 -32.42 -20.84
CA ALA A 587 15.57 -31.39 -19.82
C ALA A 587 14.66 -31.96 -18.71
N GLY A 588 13.67 -32.78 -19.10
CA GLY A 588 12.78 -33.52 -18.19
C GLY A 588 13.45 -34.68 -17.44
N TYR A 589 14.63 -35.15 -17.86
CA TYR A 589 15.38 -36.21 -17.17
C TYR A 589 16.42 -35.61 -16.21
N GLN A 590 17.07 -34.53 -16.63
CA GLN A 590 17.83 -33.62 -15.75
C GLN A 590 16.93 -33.00 -14.66
N TYR A 591 15.60 -33.13 -14.82
CA TYR A 591 14.56 -32.78 -13.86
C TYR A 591 14.53 -33.69 -12.60
N GLN A 592 15.18 -34.85 -12.59
CA GLN A 592 15.18 -35.72 -11.40
C GLN A 592 15.99 -35.09 -10.25
N PRO A 593 15.51 -35.14 -8.99
CA PRO A 593 16.21 -34.53 -7.86
C PRO A 593 17.55 -35.25 -7.64
N GLY A 594 18.64 -34.57 -7.99
CA GLY A 594 20.01 -35.10 -7.83
C GLY A 594 20.50 -35.09 -6.38
N SER A 595 19.82 -34.38 -5.48
CA SER A 595 20.22 -34.23 -4.09
C SER A 595 19.45 -35.15 -3.13
N HIS A 596 20.18 -35.86 -2.27
CA HIS A 596 19.63 -36.64 -1.18
C HIS A 596 19.13 -35.77 0.00
N TRP A 597 19.49 -34.49 0.03
CA TRP A 597 19.05 -33.54 1.07
C TRP A 597 17.64 -33.00 0.81
N ALA A 598 16.79 -33.04 1.83
CA ALA A 598 15.38 -32.66 1.72
C ALA A 598 15.17 -31.15 1.49
N ASP A 599 15.98 -30.30 2.12
CA ASP A 599 15.98 -28.84 1.98
C ASP A 599 16.39 -28.40 0.56
N VAL A 600 17.42 -29.02 -0.01
CA VAL A 600 17.85 -28.76 -1.39
C VAL A 600 16.75 -29.17 -2.39
N ARG A 601 16.06 -30.29 -2.16
CA ARG A 601 14.89 -30.67 -2.98
C ARG A 601 13.72 -29.70 -2.83
N ALA A 602 13.43 -29.24 -1.61
CA ALA A 602 12.37 -28.26 -1.36
C ALA A 602 12.67 -26.92 -2.04
N PHE A 603 13.92 -26.45 -1.98
CA PHE A 603 14.39 -25.26 -2.67
C PHE A 603 14.20 -25.35 -4.18
N ARG A 604 14.63 -26.47 -4.79
CA ARG A 604 14.42 -26.73 -6.22
C ARG A 604 12.94 -26.71 -6.59
N ALA A 605 12.09 -27.42 -5.86
CA ALA A 605 10.65 -27.46 -6.13
C ALA A 605 9.99 -26.08 -6.02
N ALA A 606 10.43 -25.26 -5.07
CA ALA A 606 9.97 -23.89 -4.92
C ALA A 606 10.39 -23.01 -6.11
N LEU A 607 11.62 -23.16 -6.63
CA LEU A 607 12.07 -22.48 -7.84
C LEU A 607 11.24 -22.88 -9.07
N GLU A 608 11.02 -24.18 -9.24
CA GLU A 608 10.25 -24.72 -10.37
C GLU A 608 8.82 -24.19 -10.38
N THR A 609 8.21 -24.12 -9.19
CA THR A 609 6.87 -23.55 -9.01
C THR A 609 6.89 -22.05 -9.33
N ARG A 610 7.84 -21.30 -8.77
CA ARG A 610 7.91 -19.84 -8.93
C ARG A 610 8.15 -19.41 -10.36
N TRP A 611 9.00 -20.12 -11.10
CA TRP A 611 9.31 -19.82 -12.50
C TRP A 611 8.46 -20.63 -13.49
N CYS A 612 7.44 -21.35 -13.00
CA CYS A 612 6.51 -22.16 -13.78
C CYS A 612 7.19 -23.14 -14.76
N VAL A 613 8.34 -23.71 -14.37
CA VAL A 613 9.17 -24.53 -15.27
C VAL A 613 8.45 -25.82 -15.66
N GLY A 614 7.84 -26.50 -14.68
CA GLY A 614 7.12 -27.76 -14.92
C GLY A 614 5.94 -27.61 -15.89
N ASP A 615 5.11 -26.59 -15.68
CA ASP A 615 3.97 -26.30 -16.54
C ASP A 615 4.42 -25.88 -17.95
N ALA A 616 5.49 -25.09 -18.06
CA ALA A 616 6.06 -24.71 -19.35
C ALA A 616 6.52 -25.93 -20.15
N ILE A 617 7.29 -26.84 -19.55
CA ILE A 617 7.78 -28.06 -20.21
C ILE A 617 6.62 -28.97 -20.63
N LYS A 618 5.61 -29.15 -19.76
CA LYS A 618 4.44 -29.97 -20.05
C LYS A 618 3.63 -29.39 -21.22
N ASN A 619 3.39 -28.08 -21.21
CA ASN A 619 2.71 -27.39 -22.31
C ASN A 619 3.49 -27.51 -23.62
N LEU A 620 4.82 -27.40 -23.59
CA LEU A 620 5.65 -27.59 -24.78
C LEU A 620 5.57 -29.03 -25.32
N HIS A 621 5.59 -30.06 -24.47
CA HIS A 621 5.37 -31.45 -24.91
C HIS A 621 4.01 -31.63 -25.62
N THR A 622 2.95 -31.02 -25.08
CA THR A 622 1.64 -31.03 -25.72
C THR A 622 1.66 -30.32 -27.07
N ARG A 623 2.29 -29.14 -27.17
CA ARG A 623 2.41 -28.38 -28.42
C ARG A 623 3.20 -29.13 -29.50
N VAL A 624 4.32 -29.75 -29.14
CA VAL A 624 5.11 -30.61 -30.06
C VAL A 624 4.23 -31.73 -30.61
N SER A 625 3.51 -32.43 -29.71
CA SER A 625 2.66 -33.57 -30.10
C SER A 625 1.52 -33.14 -31.03
N GLN A 626 0.86 -32.02 -30.73
CA GLN A 626 -0.20 -31.47 -31.58
C GLN A 626 0.30 -31.08 -32.97
N LEU A 627 1.48 -30.46 -33.07
CA LEU A 627 2.07 -30.10 -34.36
C LEU A 627 2.49 -31.35 -35.15
N GLU A 628 3.05 -32.35 -34.47
CA GLU A 628 3.38 -33.65 -35.08
C GLU A 628 2.13 -34.32 -35.67
N ASP A 629 1.04 -34.38 -34.91
CA ASP A 629 -0.24 -34.96 -35.36
C ASP A 629 -0.86 -34.18 -36.52
N ALA A 630 -0.79 -32.84 -36.48
CA ALA A 630 -1.26 -31.99 -37.57
C ALA A 630 -0.48 -32.25 -38.86
N ILE A 631 0.84 -32.39 -38.78
CA ILE A 631 1.70 -32.66 -39.93
C ILE A 631 1.47 -34.07 -40.48
N ARG A 632 1.34 -35.09 -39.61
CA ARG A 632 1.01 -36.46 -40.02
C ARG A 632 -0.36 -36.50 -40.70
N THR A 633 -1.34 -35.79 -40.18
CA THR A 633 -2.69 -35.69 -40.79
C THR A 633 -2.63 -35.01 -42.16
N ALA A 634 -1.87 -33.92 -42.32
CA ALA A 634 -1.69 -33.28 -43.61
C ALA A 634 -1.01 -34.23 -44.63
N SER A 635 0.07 -34.92 -44.23
CA SER A 635 0.79 -35.86 -45.09
C SER A 635 -0.07 -37.07 -45.50
N THR A 636 -0.89 -37.60 -44.60
CA THR A 636 -1.82 -38.69 -44.92
C THR A 636 -2.90 -38.24 -45.91
N LEU A 637 -3.44 -37.02 -45.79
CA LEU A 637 -4.38 -36.45 -46.76
C LEU A 637 -3.74 -36.26 -48.14
N GLU A 638 -2.48 -35.80 -48.21
CA GLU A 638 -1.74 -35.69 -49.46
C GLU A 638 -1.49 -37.06 -50.11
N THR A 639 -1.09 -38.05 -49.30
CA THR A 639 -0.86 -39.43 -49.77
C THR A 639 -2.15 -40.07 -50.26
N GLN A 640 -3.27 -39.82 -49.58
CA GLN A 640 -4.59 -40.26 -50.03
C GLN A 640 -5.01 -39.58 -51.33
N ARG A 641 -4.74 -38.28 -51.49
CA ARG A 641 -4.99 -37.55 -52.75
C ARG A 641 -4.15 -38.09 -53.89
N LEU A 642 -2.89 -38.41 -53.65
CA LEU A 642 -1.99 -38.97 -54.67
C LEU A 642 -2.38 -40.40 -55.04
N THR A 643 -2.72 -41.23 -54.05
CA THR A 643 -3.31 -42.57 -54.27
C THR A 643 -4.61 -42.48 -55.07
N TYR A 644 -5.46 -41.50 -54.76
CA TYR A 644 -6.69 -41.24 -55.51
C TYR A 644 -6.40 -40.88 -56.97
N ILE A 645 -5.44 -39.99 -57.23
CA ILE A 645 -5.03 -39.62 -58.59
C ILE A 645 -4.46 -40.83 -59.34
N LEU A 646 -3.57 -41.61 -58.69
CA LEU A 646 -2.94 -42.77 -59.31
C LEU A 646 -3.96 -43.86 -59.64
N SER A 647 -4.91 -44.12 -58.73
CA SER A 647 -5.96 -45.13 -58.92
C SER A 647 -7.06 -44.67 -59.89
N THR A 648 -7.42 -43.39 -59.88
CA THR A 648 -8.52 -42.87 -60.70
C THR A 648 -8.08 -42.47 -62.10
N ILE A 649 -6.83 -42.03 -62.27
CA ILE A 649 -6.30 -41.56 -63.56
C ILE A 649 -5.24 -42.52 -64.08
N GLY A 650 -4.22 -42.83 -63.27
CA GLY A 650 -3.09 -43.66 -63.70
C GLY A 650 -3.48 -45.09 -64.10
N LEU A 651 -4.24 -45.78 -63.24
CA LEU A 651 -4.65 -47.17 -63.47
C LEU A 651 -5.49 -47.33 -64.76
N PRO A 652 -6.50 -46.48 -65.06
CA PRO A 652 -7.18 -46.48 -66.36
C PRO A 652 -6.27 -46.36 -67.57
N PHE A 653 -5.25 -45.49 -67.51
CA PHE A 653 -4.28 -45.37 -68.61
C PHE A 653 -3.41 -46.63 -68.75
N VAL A 654 -3.03 -47.28 -67.65
CA VAL A 654 -2.29 -48.55 -67.71
C VAL A 654 -3.16 -49.66 -68.30
N ILE A 655 -4.40 -49.82 -67.82
CA ILE A 655 -5.35 -50.82 -68.34
C ILE A 655 -5.64 -50.56 -69.82
N SER A 656 -5.87 -49.30 -70.18
CA SER A 656 -6.10 -48.92 -71.57
C SER A 656 -4.89 -49.23 -72.47
N ASN A 657 -3.66 -49.02 -71.98
CA ASN A 657 -2.45 -49.37 -72.72
C ASN A 657 -2.40 -50.87 -73.01
N SER A 658 -2.63 -51.68 -71.98
CA SER A 658 -2.64 -53.15 -72.09
C SER A 658 -3.75 -53.63 -73.03
N LEU A 659 -4.95 -53.05 -72.95
CA LEU A 659 -6.06 -53.39 -73.85
C LEU A 659 -5.78 -53.00 -75.30
N THR A 660 -5.20 -51.81 -75.51
CA THR A 660 -4.81 -51.32 -76.83
C THR A 660 -3.72 -52.20 -77.43
N GLY A 661 -2.75 -52.63 -76.62
CA GLY A 661 -1.71 -53.58 -77.03
C GLY A 661 -2.27 -54.94 -77.42
N PHE A 662 -3.22 -55.48 -76.64
CA PHE A 662 -3.90 -56.75 -76.91
C PHE A 662 -4.76 -56.70 -78.19
N LEU A 663 -5.53 -55.61 -78.36
CA LEU A 663 -6.43 -55.43 -79.50
C LEU A 663 -5.76 -54.82 -80.73
N LYS A 664 -4.47 -54.51 -80.66
CA LYS A 664 -3.69 -53.93 -81.76
C LYS A 664 -3.86 -54.67 -83.10
N PRO A 665 -3.87 -56.03 -83.15
CA PRO A 665 -4.06 -56.75 -84.41
C PRO A 665 -5.45 -56.55 -85.03
N TRP A 666 -6.46 -56.26 -84.21
CA TRP A 666 -7.84 -56.05 -84.63
C TRP A 666 -8.15 -54.58 -84.94
N LEU A 667 -7.50 -53.64 -84.23
CA LEU A 667 -7.64 -52.21 -84.46
C LEU A 667 -6.95 -51.73 -85.75
N VAL A 668 -5.92 -52.46 -86.18
CA VAL A 668 -5.14 -52.13 -87.39
C VAL A 668 -5.58 -52.98 -88.60
N GLY A 669 -6.19 -54.15 -88.38
CA GLY A 669 -6.63 -55.08 -89.43
C GLY A 669 -5.45 -55.83 -90.07
N SER A 670 -5.60 -57.12 -90.36
CA SER A 670 -4.46 -57.97 -90.73
C SER A 670 -3.90 -57.75 -92.15
N GLN A 671 -4.46 -56.87 -92.99
CA GLN A 671 -3.95 -56.64 -94.36
C GLN A 671 -4.31 -55.25 -94.93
N LEU A 672 -3.78 -54.16 -94.37
CA LEU A 672 -3.82 -52.83 -94.98
C LEU A 672 -2.43 -52.14 -94.91
N PRO A 673 -2.00 -51.40 -95.95
CA PRO A 673 -0.68 -50.75 -95.99
C PRO A 673 -0.54 -49.62 -94.95
N PRO A 674 0.69 -49.30 -94.48
CA PRO A 674 0.92 -48.31 -93.44
C PRO A 674 0.41 -46.93 -93.88
N GLY A 675 -0.52 -46.37 -93.10
CA GLY A 675 -1.12 -45.07 -93.33
C GLY A 675 -1.55 -44.43 -91.99
N PRO A 676 -2.07 -43.20 -91.97
CA PRO A 676 -2.40 -42.49 -90.73
C PRO A 676 -3.31 -43.30 -89.78
N ARG A 677 -4.15 -44.19 -90.31
CA ARG A 677 -4.98 -45.10 -89.50
C ARG A 677 -4.20 -46.03 -88.57
N GLU A 678 -2.99 -46.47 -88.95
CA GLU A 678 -2.16 -47.39 -88.16
C GLU A 678 -1.69 -46.80 -86.83
N VAL A 679 -1.52 -45.48 -86.79
CA VAL A 679 -1.12 -44.73 -85.60
C VAL A 679 -2.33 -44.16 -84.88
N TRP A 680 -3.27 -43.54 -85.62
CA TRP A 680 -4.40 -42.85 -85.00
C TRP A 680 -5.44 -43.79 -84.40
N ALA A 681 -5.69 -44.97 -84.97
CA ALA A 681 -6.71 -45.88 -84.43
C ALA A 681 -6.32 -46.47 -83.06
N PRO A 682 -5.09 -46.99 -82.85
CA PRO A 682 -4.64 -47.41 -81.52
C PRO A 682 -4.58 -46.24 -80.53
N THR A 683 -4.12 -45.06 -80.94
CA THR A 683 -4.04 -43.88 -80.06
C THR A 683 -5.42 -43.37 -79.63
N LEU A 684 -6.38 -43.29 -80.56
CA LEU A 684 -7.76 -42.89 -80.23
C LEU A 684 -8.44 -43.93 -79.34
N PHE A 685 -8.21 -45.22 -79.58
CA PHE A 685 -8.74 -46.29 -78.73
C PHE A 685 -8.13 -46.23 -77.32
N TYR A 686 -6.81 -46.02 -77.21
CA TYR A 686 -6.12 -45.84 -75.95
C TYR A 686 -6.68 -44.68 -75.11
N PHE A 687 -6.81 -43.49 -75.70
CA PHE A 687 -7.38 -42.35 -74.98
C PHE A 687 -8.88 -42.51 -74.72
N GLY A 688 -9.63 -43.09 -75.66
CA GLY A 688 -11.06 -43.35 -75.53
C GLY A 688 -11.39 -44.31 -74.39
N VAL A 689 -10.71 -45.46 -74.33
CA VAL A 689 -10.89 -46.46 -73.26
C VAL A 689 -10.43 -45.90 -71.91
N ALA A 690 -9.31 -45.17 -71.87
CA ALA A 690 -8.85 -44.54 -70.64
C ALA A 690 -9.87 -43.52 -70.10
N LEU A 691 -10.42 -42.64 -70.95
CA LEU A 691 -11.43 -41.67 -70.56
C LEU A 691 -12.74 -42.32 -70.09
N ILE A 692 -13.18 -43.40 -70.77
CA ILE A 692 -14.37 -44.17 -70.35
C ILE A 692 -14.14 -44.80 -68.98
N LEU A 693 -12.98 -45.43 -68.76
CA LEU A 693 -12.63 -46.02 -67.48
C LEU A 693 -12.55 -44.97 -66.36
N ILE A 694 -11.93 -43.81 -66.62
CA ILE A 694 -11.90 -42.68 -65.68
C ILE A 694 -13.34 -42.22 -65.35
N ALA A 695 -14.19 -42.05 -66.36
CA ALA A 695 -15.58 -41.64 -66.17
C ALA A 695 -16.39 -42.67 -65.37
N LEU A 696 -16.21 -43.97 -65.64
CA LEU A 696 -16.86 -45.05 -64.90
C LEU A 696 -16.40 -45.10 -63.45
N ILE A 697 -15.10 -44.98 -63.18
CA ILE A 697 -14.57 -44.90 -61.80
C ILE A 697 -15.14 -43.68 -61.10
N HIS A 698 -15.20 -42.53 -61.77
CA HIS A 698 -15.74 -41.30 -61.17
C HIS A 698 -17.24 -41.42 -60.87
N ILE A 699 -18.03 -42.04 -61.75
CA ILE A 699 -19.46 -42.31 -61.54
C ILE A 699 -19.65 -43.30 -60.38
N ALA A 700 -18.88 -44.39 -60.35
CA ALA A 700 -18.92 -45.39 -59.30
C ALA A 700 -18.55 -44.78 -57.93
N LEU A 701 -17.51 -43.96 -57.88
CA LEU A 701 -17.08 -43.23 -56.69
C LEU A 701 -18.14 -42.23 -56.23
N LYS A 702 -18.74 -41.47 -57.14
CA LYS A 702 -19.83 -40.52 -56.83
C LYS A 702 -21.05 -41.24 -56.26
N ARG A 703 -21.44 -42.38 -56.85
CA ARG A 703 -22.52 -43.25 -56.33
C ARG A 703 -22.18 -43.81 -54.95
N TRP A 704 -20.94 -44.28 -54.76
CA TRP A 704 -20.47 -44.80 -53.47
C TRP A 704 -20.47 -43.72 -52.39
N LEU A 705 -19.93 -42.53 -52.67
CA LEU A 705 -19.93 -41.38 -51.75
C LEU A 705 -21.35 -40.92 -51.40
N LEU A 706 -22.27 -40.88 -52.37
CA LEU A 706 -23.68 -40.59 -52.12
C LEU A 706 -24.34 -41.65 -51.23
N SER A 707 -23.99 -42.93 -51.42
CA SER A 707 -24.48 -44.02 -50.57
C SER A 707 -23.89 -43.94 -49.15
N ALA A 708 -22.62 -43.58 -49.01
CA ALA A 708 -21.93 -43.46 -47.73
C ALA A 708 -22.44 -42.24 -46.94
N ARG A 709 -22.73 -41.11 -47.61
CA ARG A 709 -23.40 -39.94 -47.01
C ARG A 709 -24.80 -40.30 -46.52
N LYS A 710 -25.58 -41.04 -47.32
CA LYS A 710 -26.91 -41.53 -46.90
C LYS A 710 -26.83 -42.50 -45.70
N ARG A 711 -25.80 -43.35 -45.62
CA ARG A 711 -25.54 -44.21 -44.45
C ARG A 711 -25.16 -43.40 -43.21
N ARG A 712 -24.25 -42.43 -43.31
CA ARG A 712 -23.88 -41.54 -42.20
C ARG A 712 -25.06 -40.69 -41.71
N GLN A 713 -25.90 -40.17 -42.61
CA GLN A 713 -27.13 -39.44 -42.24
C GLN A 713 -28.20 -40.34 -41.62
N LYS A 714 -28.26 -41.64 -41.99
CA LYS A 714 -29.13 -42.61 -41.30
C LYS A 714 -28.65 -42.90 -39.89
N VAL A 715 -27.35 -43.08 -39.70
CA VAL A 715 -26.74 -43.31 -38.36
C VAL A 715 -26.89 -42.09 -37.46
N ALA A 716 -26.72 -40.87 -37.99
CA ALA A 716 -26.91 -39.62 -37.25
C ALA A 716 -28.39 -39.21 -37.05
N ARG A 717 -29.35 -39.93 -37.63
CA ARG A 717 -30.80 -39.80 -37.35
C ARG A 717 -31.32 -40.92 -36.44
N SER A 718 -30.52 -41.95 -36.21
CA SER A 718 -30.82 -43.08 -35.30
C SER A 718 -30.03 -43.03 -33.99
N ALA A 719 -29.14 -42.05 -33.86
CA ALA A 719 -28.57 -41.55 -32.61
C ALA A 719 -29.25 -40.21 -32.33
#